data_AF-A0A7W5VFG6-F1
#
_entry.id   AF-A0A7W5VFG6-F1
#
_cell.length_a   1.000
_cell.length_b   1.000
_cell.length_c   1.000
_cell.angle_alpha   90.00
_cell.angle_beta   90.00
_cell.angle_gamma   90.00
#
_symmetry.space_group_name_H-M   'P 1'
#
loop_
_entity.id
_entity.type
_entity.pdbx_description
1 polymer ?
#
loop_
_entity_poly.entity_id
_entity_poly.type
_entity_poly.pdbx_seq_one_letter_code
_entity_poly.pdbx_strand_id
1 'polypeptide(L)'
;MATPTGDVVAERLRVVQDLCDRGEPLDVIMRTVRSAGLPPDERRAFDADVLSGSLGQRFDQAAKRGAARRRELVTLFRPYLAEVDQGVKRDLPVARRLAYHLVEHRSDDELIDGDALTKVIAAAAEPSKRIRKGLRWYADLPFADELPHDLYRLRRSDLVPVTQIDDIVWENGRLRVDGYAYLAGLSVRSRRFNRATVVLRGPRWLPPVRMRTRRTLAPEATHAAREPGCNYDWSGFTATLSPWPLRWRSSLRAAVSAVRRKMRHRPAVQDTTTWRAEIVFWSRGARATGLLRGASLGRTERPAGLRVKPRWWVRPVWTSDRALQVVLQPNRAELTGVKLDGERLELTVFLAGRTCTKGHARLGGHRMHADFQPVEGGTNVLVTLAVPALLQEKDGRRLWVEPKGDPAASVMLGDALEETRAQVGDREITVLGDRRDRVVVSAHRIRPVITSVSWDGPVLELRGEYPDAEGARRMSLRHRSGLMYHADMARSGDAFTVRLKPSEMERFGELVPMPSGTWNLSVRHPTGEIVPVRVSHAALPSLDESRHSFAGRGYRFVSTRFDVPVLMAEESRPADEKGVAGTHVLRRVFYPAQRGEPLNDATVYVVNDGRHYADSVRAIYEERLRRGDDREHIWIVKDGAFVPPGPATVVRAGSREHHAALARSRHIVTNSFLPAWFRAREDQVVVQAWHGTPAKRIGNDLPHMSRDPRPPVWYRQAAEVRGWDVLLSQSPWATPVLREAFGYKGEVLESGLPRNDVLSSPDREELAAAVRRRLGLIEGKKVVLYAPTWRDYDRKNSTIKLDLSLARAELGADHELLVRAHPMQAMPLVPGEVAHDVTTYPDMSDLLLVADVLVTDYSSSMFDFVATGRPIVFFTYDLEKYSSRRGLYLDLASQAPGPLLSKSGEVVEALRSIDTVAAAHADRYEAFKATYAPRDDGKATARVVDHVFS
;
A
#
# COMPACT_ATOMS: atom_id res chain seq x y z
N MET A 1 42.51 23.88 -21.24
CA MET A 1 41.15 23.86 -20.64
C MET A 1 40.29 22.89 -21.43
N ALA A 2 39.71 21.89 -20.78
CA ALA A 2 38.66 21.02 -21.33
C ALA A 2 37.85 20.49 -20.14
N THR A 3 36.73 21.16 -19.86
CA THR A 3 35.71 20.77 -18.88
C THR A 3 35.14 19.39 -19.26
N PRO A 4 34.73 18.54 -18.30
CA PRO A 4 34.13 17.27 -18.63
C PRO A 4 32.76 17.57 -19.27
N THR A 5 32.59 17.19 -20.53
CA THR A 5 31.33 17.28 -21.26
C THR A 5 30.25 16.47 -20.51
N GLY A 6 29.51 17.16 -19.64
CA GLY A 6 28.19 16.74 -19.21
C GLY A 6 27.30 16.65 -20.45
N ASP A 7 26.43 15.64 -20.46
CA ASP A 7 25.41 15.48 -21.50
C ASP A 7 24.44 16.67 -21.39
N VAL A 8 24.61 17.67 -22.27
CA VAL A 8 23.87 18.95 -22.27
C VAL A 8 22.36 18.70 -22.31
N VAL A 9 21.93 17.65 -23.01
CA VAL A 9 20.54 17.19 -23.04
C VAL A 9 20.09 16.73 -21.66
N ALA A 10 20.88 15.89 -20.98
CA ALA A 10 20.54 15.37 -19.65
C ALA A 10 20.47 16.48 -18.58
N GLU A 11 21.36 17.48 -18.65
CA GLU A 11 21.31 18.64 -17.77
C GLU A 11 20.04 19.46 -18.00
N ARG A 12 19.71 19.72 -19.26
CA ARG A 12 18.52 20.48 -19.62
C ARG A 12 17.22 19.76 -19.26
N LEU A 13 17.15 18.44 -19.47
CA LEU A 13 16.03 17.61 -19.00
C LEU A 13 15.86 17.69 -17.48
N ARG A 14 16.97 17.71 -16.73
CA ARG A 14 16.94 17.85 -15.27
C ARG A 14 16.36 19.20 -14.85
N VAL A 15 16.76 20.30 -15.50
CA VAL A 15 16.20 21.63 -15.22
C VAL A 15 14.69 21.66 -15.50
N VAL A 16 14.24 21.12 -16.63
CA VAL A 16 12.80 21.07 -16.95
C VAL A 16 12.04 20.20 -15.95
N GLN A 17 12.59 19.05 -15.56
CA GLN A 17 12.00 18.19 -14.53
C GLN A 17 11.87 18.93 -13.19
N ASP A 18 12.90 19.65 -12.76
CA ASP A 18 12.89 20.42 -11.51
C ASP A 18 11.83 21.52 -11.51
N LEU A 19 11.68 22.27 -12.62
CA LEU A 19 10.59 23.26 -12.78
C LEU A 19 9.21 22.58 -12.75
N CYS A 20 9.09 21.40 -13.37
CA CYS A 20 7.87 20.62 -13.34
C CYS A 20 7.52 20.18 -11.91
N ASP A 21 8.50 19.67 -11.16
CA ASP A 21 8.34 19.16 -9.80
C ASP A 21 8.03 20.29 -8.80
N ARG A 22 8.59 21.49 -9.01
CA ARG A 22 8.31 22.70 -8.21
C ARG A 22 6.93 23.31 -8.44
N GLY A 23 6.19 22.85 -9.45
CA GLY A 23 4.86 23.40 -9.72
C GLY A 23 4.88 24.73 -10.49
N GLU A 24 6.00 25.09 -11.11
CA GLU A 24 6.15 26.37 -11.84
C GLU A 24 5.11 26.54 -12.97
N PRO A 25 4.77 27.80 -13.33
CA PRO A 25 3.87 28.11 -14.45
C PRO A 25 4.32 27.52 -15.79
N LEU A 26 3.35 27.21 -16.67
CA LEU A 26 3.63 26.48 -17.91
C LEU A 26 4.44 27.31 -18.90
N ASP A 27 4.25 28.62 -18.94
CA ASP A 27 5.01 29.55 -19.79
C ASP A 27 6.52 29.57 -19.42
N VAL A 28 6.85 29.53 -18.13
CA VAL A 28 8.23 29.45 -17.62
C VAL A 28 8.90 28.14 -18.05
N ILE A 29 8.17 27.03 -17.92
CA ILE A 29 8.64 25.71 -18.37
C ILE A 29 8.88 25.74 -19.88
N MET A 30 7.92 26.26 -20.66
CA MET A 30 7.98 26.29 -22.12
C MET A 30 9.11 27.18 -22.65
N ARG A 31 9.43 28.29 -21.98
CA ARG A 31 10.60 29.12 -22.30
C ARG A 31 11.91 28.35 -22.16
N THR A 32 12.02 27.54 -21.11
CA THR A 32 13.20 26.68 -20.86
C THR A 32 13.28 25.55 -21.88
N VAL A 33 12.15 24.95 -22.23
CA VAL A 33 12.06 23.90 -23.27
C VAL A 33 12.46 24.44 -24.64
N ARG A 34 12.03 25.66 -25.00
CA ARG A 34 12.30 26.26 -26.31
C ARG A 34 13.64 27.00 -26.45
N SER A 35 14.43 27.18 -25.39
CA SER A 35 15.68 27.93 -25.49
C SER A 35 16.65 27.36 -26.55
N ALA A 36 17.41 28.24 -27.22
CA ALA A 36 18.33 27.84 -28.28
C ALA A 36 19.55 27.04 -27.74
N GLY A 37 20.39 26.54 -28.65
CA GLY A 37 21.72 25.99 -28.29
C GLY A 37 21.88 24.48 -28.29
N LEU A 38 20.88 23.70 -28.72
CA LEU A 38 21.04 22.27 -28.98
C LEU A 38 21.26 22.01 -30.48
N PRO A 39 22.27 21.23 -30.88
CA PRO A 39 22.38 20.67 -32.23
C PRO A 39 21.13 19.87 -32.63
N PRO A 40 20.81 19.69 -33.93
CA PRO A 40 19.58 19.02 -34.36
C PRO A 40 19.35 17.62 -33.77
N ASP A 41 20.40 16.80 -33.65
CA ASP A 41 20.31 15.45 -33.05
C ASP A 41 19.99 15.50 -31.56
N GLU A 42 20.66 16.38 -30.82
CA GLU A 42 20.43 16.59 -29.40
C GLU A 42 19.06 17.21 -29.14
N ARG A 43 18.60 18.11 -30.01
CA ARG A 43 17.25 18.68 -29.96
C ARG A 43 16.19 17.62 -30.16
N ARG A 44 16.33 16.73 -31.14
CA ARG A 44 15.42 15.60 -31.34
C ARG A 44 15.36 14.68 -30.12
N ALA A 45 16.51 14.36 -29.53
CA ALA A 45 16.57 13.54 -28.32
C ALA A 45 15.89 14.22 -27.13
N PHE A 46 16.17 15.51 -26.93
CA PHE A 46 15.55 16.34 -25.89
C PHE A 46 14.02 16.41 -26.06
N ASP A 47 13.54 16.71 -27.26
CA ASP A 47 12.10 16.82 -27.55
C ASP A 47 11.38 15.49 -27.30
N ALA A 48 11.98 14.36 -27.72
CA ALA A 48 11.40 13.04 -27.48
C ALA A 48 11.23 12.72 -25.98
N ASP A 49 12.25 13.02 -25.17
CA ASP A 49 12.25 12.75 -23.73
C ASP A 49 11.32 13.71 -22.98
N VAL A 50 11.31 14.99 -23.32
CA VAL A 50 10.52 15.99 -22.60
C VAL A 50 9.01 15.83 -22.89
N LEU A 51 8.64 15.60 -24.16
CA LEU A 51 7.26 15.43 -24.60
C LEU A 51 6.62 14.14 -24.08
N SER A 52 7.41 13.08 -23.87
CA SER A 52 6.94 11.82 -23.29
C SER A 52 7.07 11.77 -21.75
N GLY A 53 7.96 12.59 -21.18
CA GLY A 53 8.27 12.66 -19.75
C GLY A 53 7.59 13.81 -19.02
N SER A 54 8.38 14.71 -18.43
CA SER A 54 7.95 15.76 -17.49
C SER A 54 6.93 16.73 -18.09
N LEU A 55 7.21 17.26 -19.28
CA LEU A 55 6.29 18.18 -19.96
C LEU A 55 5.00 17.47 -20.39
N GLY A 56 5.09 16.21 -20.83
CA GLY A 56 3.91 15.39 -21.11
C GLY A 56 3.02 15.19 -19.87
N GLN A 57 3.61 14.94 -18.70
CA GLN A 57 2.83 14.83 -17.46
C GLN A 57 2.15 16.16 -17.08
N ARG A 58 2.84 17.29 -17.28
CA ARG A 58 2.23 18.61 -17.09
C ARG A 58 1.10 18.87 -18.08
N PHE A 59 1.25 18.45 -19.33
CA PHE A 59 0.19 18.49 -20.34
C PHE A 59 -1.07 17.74 -19.86
N ASP A 60 -0.93 16.50 -19.37
CA ASP A 60 -2.08 15.72 -18.89
C ASP A 60 -2.83 16.40 -17.74
N GLN A 61 -2.08 17.01 -16.82
CA GLN A 61 -2.66 17.70 -15.67
C GLN A 61 -3.41 18.95 -16.12
N ALA A 62 -2.85 19.73 -17.05
CA ALA A 62 -3.49 20.95 -17.56
C ALA A 62 -4.72 20.63 -18.41
N ALA A 63 -4.66 19.60 -19.26
CA ALA A 63 -5.79 19.16 -20.09
C ALA A 63 -7.01 18.67 -19.27
N LYS A 64 -6.80 18.25 -18.01
CA LYS A 64 -7.86 17.87 -17.08
C LYS A 64 -8.43 19.03 -16.26
N ARG A 65 -7.85 20.24 -16.32
CA ARG A 65 -8.15 21.35 -15.40
C ARG A 65 -8.90 22.52 -16.06
N GLY A 66 -10.14 22.28 -16.50
CA GLY A 66 -11.06 23.34 -16.96
C GLY A 66 -10.61 24.14 -18.19
N ALA A 67 -11.50 24.98 -18.72
CA ALA A 67 -11.27 25.71 -19.98
C ALA A 67 -10.07 26.66 -19.92
N ALA A 68 -9.90 27.41 -18.82
CA ALA A 68 -8.81 28.39 -18.69
C ALA A 68 -7.40 27.77 -18.82
N ARG A 69 -7.15 26.59 -18.22
CA ARG A 69 -5.85 25.91 -18.36
C ARG A 69 -5.70 25.18 -19.69
N ARG A 70 -6.79 24.70 -20.28
CA ARG A 70 -6.74 24.17 -21.65
C ARG A 70 -6.37 25.25 -22.67
N ARG A 71 -6.89 26.47 -22.51
CA ARG A 71 -6.50 27.61 -23.34
C ARG A 71 -5.00 27.91 -23.24
N GLU A 72 -4.49 28.07 -22.02
CA GLU A 72 -3.05 28.28 -21.77
C GLU A 72 -2.19 27.16 -22.39
N LEU A 73 -2.62 25.90 -22.24
CA LEU A 73 -1.96 24.74 -22.84
C LEU A 73 -1.94 24.83 -24.37
N VAL A 74 -3.07 25.08 -25.03
CA VAL A 74 -3.15 25.14 -26.50
C VAL A 74 -2.30 26.29 -27.03
N THR A 75 -2.38 27.48 -26.42
CA THR A 75 -1.59 28.65 -26.81
C THR A 75 -0.08 28.39 -26.75
N LEU A 76 0.39 27.69 -25.71
CA LEU A 76 1.83 27.44 -25.52
C LEU A 76 2.34 26.23 -26.32
N PHE A 77 1.57 25.13 -26.39
CA PHE A 77 2.01 23.90 -27.05
C PHE A 77 1.91 23.95 -28.56
N ARG A 78 0.87 24.54 -29.15
CA ARG A 78 0.67 24.55 -30.60
C ARG A 78 1.89 25.10 -31.37
N PRO A 79 2.49 26.27 -31.02
CA PRO A 79 3.69 26.77 -31.70
C PRO A 79 4.92 25.89 -31.46
N TYR A 80 5.05 25.29 -30.28
CA TYR A 80 6.17 24.39 -29.99
C TYR A 80 6.08 23.10 -30.81
N LEU A 81 4.91 22.46 -30.87
CA LEU A 81 4.69 21.22 -31.62
C LEU A 81 4.93 21.39 -33.12
N ALA A 82 4.65 22.57 -33.66
CA ALA A 82 4.96 22.92 -35.05
C ALA A 82 6.48 22.92 -35.35
N GLU A 83 7.32 23.24 -34.36
CA GLU A 83 8.80 23.22 -34.48
C GLU A 83 9.40 21.82 -34.29
N VAL A 84 8.66 20.89 -33.66
CA VAL A 84 9.17 19.55 -33.32
C VAL A 84 9.24 18.68 -34.58
N ASP A 85 10.38 18.02 -34.74
CA ASP A 85 10.65 17.07 -35.83
C ASP A 85 9.54 16.00 -35.94
N GLN A 86 9.06 15.77 -37.16
CA GLN A 86 7.97 14.83 -37.42
C GLN A 86 8.31 13.39 -37.03
N GLY A 87 9.58 12.99 -37.11
CA GLY A 87 10.06 11.69 -36.63
C GLY A 87 9.91 11.54 -35.12
N VAL A 88 10.17 12.60 -34.35
CA VAL A 88 9.94 12.62 -32.89
C VAL A 88 8.45 12.42 -32.61
N LYS A 89 7.57 13.22 -33.21
CA LYS A 89 6.11 13.10 -33.03
C LYS A 89 5.59 11.71 -33.41
N ARG A 90 6.06 11.16 -34.53
CA ARG A 90 5.72 9.81 -34.99
C ARG A 90 6.17 8.74 -33.99
N ASP A 91 7.27 8.90 -33.29
CA ASP A 91 7.82 7.87 -32.40
C ASP A 91 7.39 8.02 -30.92
N LEU A 92 6.61 9.07 -30.59
CA LEU A 92 5.95 9.23 -29.29
C LEU A 92 4.93 8.10 -29.00
N PRO A 93 4.64 7.83 -27.71
CA PRO A 93 3.55 6.92 -27.33
C PRO A 93 2.22 7.34 -27.99
N VAL A 94 1.38 6.38 -28.39
CA VAL A 94 0.18 6.63 -29.19
C VAL A 94 -0.73 7.70 -28.56
N ALA A 95 -0.98 7.62 -27.25
CA ALA A 95 -1.80 8.61 -26.55
C ALA A 95 -1.27 10.05 -26.68
N ARG A 96 0.06 10.22 -26.57
CA ARG A 96 0.73 11.51 -26.75
C ARG A 96 0.63 11.98 -28.18
N ARG A 97 0.87 11.08 -29.12
CA ARG A 97 0.77 11.37 -30.56
C ARG A 97 -0.62 11.84 -30.93
N LEU A 98 -1.67 11.16 -30.45
CA LEU A 98 -3.06 11.57 -30.66
C LEU A 98 -3.35 12.93 -30.02
N ALA A 99 -2.98 13.12 -28.75
CA ALA A 99 -3.23 14.37 -28.04
C ALA A 99 -2.54 15.57 -28.73
N TYR A 100 -1.28 15.42 -29.14
CA TYR A 100 -0.55 16.47 -29.83
C TYR A 100 -1.06 16.69 -31.26
N HIS A 101 -1.47 15.63 -31.96
CA HIS A 101 -2.12 15.77 -33.26
C HIS A 101 -3.44 16.56 -33.15
N LEU A 102 -4.25 16.30 -32.13
CA LEU A 102 -5.47 17.09 -31.87
C LEU A 102 -5.13 18.56 -31.60
N VAL A 103 -4.12 18.85 -30.79
CA VAL A 103 -3.66 20.23 -30.52
C VAL A 103 -3.19 20.94 -31.78
N GLU A 104 -2.59 20.24 -32.74
CA GLU A 104 -2.12 20.86 -33.98
C GLU A 104 -3.27 21.11 -34.98
N HIS A 105 -4.29 20.25 -35.03
CA HIS A 105 -5.24 20.20 -36.16
C HIS A 105 -6.71 20.50 -35.82
N ARG A 106 -7.12 20.43 -34.55
CA ARG A 106 -8.50 20.80 -34.13
C ARG A 106 -8.61 22.28 -33.79
N SER A 107 -9.84 22.80 -33.84
CA SER A 107 -10.15 24.18 -33.45
C SER A 107 -9.99 24.39 -31.94
N ASP A 108 -9.77 25.65 -31.55
CA ASP A 108 -9.61 26.00 -30.14
C ASP A 108 -10.89 25.71 -29.35
N ASP A 109 -12.08 25.92 -29.92
CA ASP A 109 -13.37 25.63 -29.26
C ASP A 109 -13.49 24.14 -28.88
N GLU A 110 -13.10 23.23 -29.78
CA GLU A 110 -13.17 21.79 -29.53
C GLU A 110 -12.17 21.34 -28.44
N LEU A 111 -11.01 21.99 -28.37
CA LEU A 111 -9.95 21.65 -27.41
C LEU A 111 -10.13 22.31 -26.04
N ILE A 112 -10.69 23.52 -26.00
CA ILE A 112 -10.85 24.34 -24.78
C ILE A 112 -12.18 24.07 -24.11
N ASP A 113 -13.28 24.06 -24.86
CA ASP A 113 -14.63 23.94 -24.32
C ASP A 113 -15.20 22.52 -24.49
N GLY A 114 -14.64 21.73 -25.40
CA GLY A 114 -14.94 20.32 -25.58
C GLY A 114 -14.20 19.36 -24.64
N ASP A 115 -14.40 18.06 -24.87
CA ASP A 115 -13.83 16.96 -24.08
C ASP A 115 -12.79 16.12 -24.82
N ALA A 116 -12.37 16.52 -26.03
CA ALA A 116 -11.53 15.71 -26.92
C ALA A 116 -10.19 15.31 -26.28
N LEU A 117 -9.46 16.29 -25.71
CA LEU A 117 -8.20 16.02 -24.99
C LEU A 117 -8.43 15.17 -23.75
N THR A 118 -9.50 15.46 -22.99
CA THR A 118 -9.84 14.70 -21.79
C THR A 118 -10.17 13.24 -22.12
N LYS A 119 -10.90 12.98 -23.21
CA LYS A 119 -11.21 11.63 -23.73
C LYS A 119 -9.95 10.85 -24.06
N VAL A 120 -9.02 11.42 -24.82
CA VAL A 120 -7.76 10.73 -25.17
C VAL A 120 -6.94 10.41 -23.92
N ILE A 121 -6.78 11.37 -23.02
CA ILE A 121 -5.95 11.19 -21.81
C ILE A 121 -6.61 10.20 -20.83
N ALA A 122 -7.94 10.21 -20.72
CA ALA A 122 -8.68 9.24 -19.91
C ALA A 122 -8.55 7.83 -20.48
N ALA A 123 -8.75 7.65 -21.79
CA ALA A 123 -8.60 6.36 -22.45
C ALA A 123 -7.16 5.82 -22.39
N ALA A 124 -6.17 6.71 -22.44
CA ALA A 124 -4.75 6.36 -22.28
C ALA A 124 -4.36 5.93 -20.87
N ALA A 125 -5.13 6.33 -19.86
CA ALA A 125 -4.91 5.91 -18.47
C ALA A 125 -5.41 4.48 -18.21
N GLU A 126 -6.24 3.94 -19.09
CA GLU A 126 -6.70 2.55 -19.06
C GLU A 126 -5.81 1.66 -19.95
N PRO A 127 -5.64 0.36 -19.63
CA PRO A 127 -4.97 -0.56 -20.53
C PRO A 127 -5.75 -0.69 -21.84
N SER A 128 -5.36 0.08 -22.85
CA SER A 128 -6.03 0.07 -24.15
C SER A 128 -5.93 -1.31 -24.79
N LYS A 129 -7.06 -1.78 -25.34
CA LYS A 129 -7.11 -3.00 -26.14
C LYS A 129 -6.18 -2.80 -27.34
N ARG A 130 -5.41 -3.84 -27.70
CA ARG A 130 -4.49 -3.78 -28.84
C ARG A 130 -5.06 -4.62 -29.96
N ILE A 131 -5.29 -3.99 -31.11
CA ILE A 131 -5.90 -4.63 -32.27
C ILE A 131 -4.79 -4.94 -33.28
N ARG A 132 -4.81 -6.17 -33.80
CA ARG A 132 -3.91 -6.58 -34.88
C ARG A 132 -4.58 -6.34 -36.22
N LYS A 133 -3.98 -5.51 -37.07
CA LYS A 133 -4.34 -5.37 -38.50
C LYS A 133 -3.16 -5.87 -39.33
N GLY A 134 -3.29 -7.02 -39.97
CA GLY A 134 -2.20 -7.72 -40.66
C GLY A 134 -1.05 -8.14 -39.74
N LEU A 135 0.18 -7.71 -40.04
CA LEU A 135 1.37 -7.97 -39.20
C LEU A 135 1.68 -6.86 -38.18
N ARG A 136 0.84 -5.82 -38.11
CA ARG A 136 1.07 -4.63 -37.26
C ARG A 136 0.01 -4.55 -36.16
N TRP A 137 0.37 -3.88 -35.07
CA TRP A 137 -0.48 -3.66 -33.90
C TRP A 137 -0.83 -2.18 -33.78
N TYR A 138 -2.08 -1.93 -33.39
CA TYR A 138 -2.66 -0.60 -33.20
C TYR A 138 -3.33 -0.51 -31.83
N ALA A 139 -3.30 0.66 -31.22
CA ALA A 139 -4.05 0.94 -30.01
C ALA A 139 -5.53 1.17 -30.36
N ASP A 140 -6.42 0.61 -29.55
CA ASP A 140 -7.86 0.89 -29.57
C ASP A 140 -8.12 2.10 -28.66
N LEU A 141 -8.18 3.29 -29.26
CA LEU A 141 -8.35 4.56 -28.58
C LEU A 141 -9.41 5.41 -29.31
N PRO A 142 -10.00 6.42 -28.65
CA PRO A 142 -11.01 7.28 -29.27
C PRO A 142 -10.57 7.90 -30.59
N PHE A 143 -11.55 8.31 -31.40
CA PHE A 143 -11.37 8.96 -32.71
C PHE A 143 -10.78 8.08 -33.83
N ALA A 144 -10.73 6.76 -33.64
CA ALA A 144 -10.12 5.83 -34.61
C ALA A 144 -10.79 5.84 -36.00
N ASP A 145 -12.05 6.27 -36.05
CA ASP A 145 -12.83 6.42 -37.29
C ASP A 145 -12.68 7.83 -37.91
N GLU A 146 -12.17 8.80 -37.15
CA GLU A 146 -12.03 10.21 -37.57
C GLU A 146 -10.58 10.57 -37.93
N LEU A 147 -9.60 9.90 -37.32
CA LEU A 147 -8.18 10.23 -37.44
C LEU A 147 -7.39 9.20 -38.26
N PRO A 148 -6.26 9.59 -38.89
CA PRO A 148 -5.44 8.67 -39.67
C PRO A 148 -4.97 7.44 -38.87
N HIS A 149 -5.15 6.25 -39.45
CA HIS A 149 -4.81 4.99 -38.79
C HIS A 149 -3.33 4.84 -38.36
N ASP A 150 -2.37 5.50 -39.02
CA ASP A 150 -0.95 5.42 -38.63
C ASP A 150 -0.67 6.09 -37.28
N LEU A 151 -1.52 7.02 -36.83
CA LEU A 151 -1.40 7.62 -35.50
C LEU A 151 -1.61 6.58 -34.39
N TYR A 152 -2.46 5.58 -34.63
CA TYR A 152 -2.77 4.52 -33.68
C TYR A 152 -1.75 3.39 -33.68
N ARG A 153 -0.80 3.39 -34.61
CA ARG A 153 0.18 2.31 -34.76
C ARG A 153 1.13 2.27 -33.57
N LEU A 154 1.24 1.09 -32.95
CA LEU A 154 2.18 0.85 -31.87
C LEU A 154 3.62 0.93 -32.39
N ARG A 155 4.45 1.70 -31.68
CA ARG A 155 5.88 1.87 -31.89
C ARG A 155 6.67 1.35 -30.69
N ARG A 156 7.99 1.48 -30.75
CA ARG A 156 8.87 0.98 -29.69
C ARG A 156 8.56 1.59 -28.32
N SER A 157 8.14 2.85 -28.28
CA SER A 157 7.73 3.59 -27.09
C SER A 157 6.46 3.03 -26.44
N ASP A 158 5.57 2.37 -27.20
CA ASP A 158 4.34 1.73 -26.69
C ASP A 158 4.56 0.29 -26.20
N LEU A 159 5.71 -0.29 -26.54
CA LEU A 159 6.05 -1.69 -26.29
C LEU A 159 7.01 -1.79 -25.09
N VAL A 160 6.59 -1.25 -23.95
CA VAL A 160 7.33 -1.39 -22.68
C VAL A 160 6.98 -2.73 -22.04
N PRO A 161 7.96 -3.62 -21.81
CA PRO A 161 7.73 -4.86 -21.10
C PRO A 161 7.31 -4.67 -19.66
N VAL A 162 6.32 -5.43 -19.22
CA VAL A 162 6.11 -5.72 -17.80
C VAL A 162 7.00 -6.91 -17.47
N THR A 163 7.79 -6.79 -16.40
CA THR A 163 8.70 -7.84 -15.94
C THR A 163 8.53 -8.04 -14.44
N GLN A 164 8.65 -9.29 -14.00
CA GLN A 164 8.80 -9.69 -12.61
C GLN A 164 9.90 -10.76 -12.56
N ILE A 165 10.70 -10.75 -11.51
CA ILE A 165 11.66 -11.79 -11.18
C ILE A 165 11.15 -12.49 -9.92
N ASP A 166 10.89 -13.78 -10.05
CA ASP A 166 10.37 -14.61 -8.98
C ASP A 166 11.49 -15.19 -8.13
N ASP A 167 12.59 -15.60 -8.75
CA ASP A 167 13.76 -16.14 -8.06
C ASP A 167 15.07 -15.77 -8.76
N ILE A 168 16.13 -15.68 -7.94
CA ILE A 168 17.50 -15.43 -8.40
C ILE A 168 18.50 -16.14 -7.50
N VAL A 169 19.12 -17.19 -8.04
CA VAL A 169 19.92 -18.13 -7.25
C VAL A 169 21.19 -18.56 -7.99
N TRP A 170 22.23 -18.91 -7.23
CA TRP A 170 23.41 -19.57 -7.77
C TRP A 170 23.28 -21.08 -7.65
N GLU A 171 23.41 -21.78 -8.77
CA GLU A 171 23.38 -23.24 -8.85
C GLU A 171 24.60 -23.73 -9.61
N ASN A 172 25.41 -24.58 -9.00
CA ASN A 172 26.63 -25.13 -9.62
C ASN A 172 27.54 -24.04 -10.24
N GLY A 173 27.70 -22.91 -9.53
CA GLY A 173 28.50 -21.76 -9.98
C GLY A 173 27.89 -20.95 -11.14
N ARG A 174 26.63 -21.18 -11.51
CA ARG A 174 25.89 -20.42 -12.53
C ARG A 174 24.74 -19.65 -11.88
N LEU A 175 24.55 -18.41 -12.30
CA LEU A 175 23.43 -17.59 -11.87
C LEU A 175 22.19 -17.98 -12.68
N ARG A 176 21.15 -18.47 -12.01
CA ARG A 176 19.81 -18.72 -12.54
C ARG A 176 18.89 -17.56 -12.13
N VAL A 177 18.12 -17.05 -13.08
CA VAL A 177 17.11 -16.00 -12.89
C VAL A 177 15.81 -16.49 -13.49
N ASP A 178 14.77 -16.59 -12.66
CA ASP A 178 13.44 -17.01 -13.05
C ASP A 178 12.45 -15.86 -12.88
N GLY A 179 11.46 -15.82 -13.76
CA GLY A 179 10.42 -14.80 -13.70
C GLY A 179 9.56 -14.81 -14.95
N TYR A 180 8.83 -13.73 -15.16
CA TYR A 180 8.01 -13.55 -16.36
C TYR A 180 8.17 -12.18 -16.98
N ALA A 181 7.93 -12.12 -18.28
CA ALA A 181 7.91 -10.87 -19.04
C ALA A 181 6.91 -10.93 -20.18
N TYR A 182 6.06 -9.91 -20.27
CA TYR A 182 5.04 -9.76 -21.30
C TYR A 182 4.89 -8.30 -21.75
N LEU A 183 4.18 -8.11 -22.86
CA LEU A 183 3.72 -6.80 -23.30
C LEU A 183 2.26 -6.66 -22.94
N ALA A 184 1.93 -5.61 -22.20
CA ALA A 184 0.55 -5.22 -21.92
C ALA A 184 -0.30 -5.29 -23.20
N GLY A 185 -1.52 -5.80 -23.12
CA GLY A 185 -2.48 -5.99 -24.22
C GLY A 185 -2.12 -7.06 -25.26
N LEU A 186 -0.96 -7.75 -25.19
CA LEU A 186 -0.58 -8.81 -26.14
C LEU A 186 -0.54 -10.18 -25.45
N SER A 187 -1.67 -10.89 -25.49
CA SER A 187 -1.78 -12.24 -24.92
C SER A 187 -0.72 -13.22 -25.45
N VAL A 188 -0.14 -13.98 -24.52
CA VAL A 188 0.85 -15.04 -24.72
C VAL A 188 0.27 -16.39 -24.30
N ARG A 189 -0.62 -16.94 -25.12
CA ARG A 189 -1.28 -18.24 -24.87
C ARG A 189 -0.41 -19.46 -25.21
N SER A 190 0.70 -19.26 -25.92
CA SER A 190 1.53 -20.37 -26.42
C SER A 190 2.99 -19.97 -26.56
N ARG A 191 3.88 -20.94 -26.27
CA ARG A 191 5.33 -20.83 -26.49
C ARG A 191 5.71 -20.51 -27.94
N ARG A 192 4.93 -20.94 -28.94
CA ARG A 192 5.31 -20.87 -30.37
C ARG A 192 5.56 -19.44 -30.87
N PHE A 193 4.86 -18.46 -30.29
CA PHE A 193 4.89 -17.07 -30.76
C PHE A 193 5.58 -16.12 -29.79
N ASN A 194 6.29 -16.65 -28.79
CA ASN A 194 7.00 -15.85 -27.80
C ASN A 194 8.44 -16.37 -27.61
N ARG A 195 9.42 -15.52 -27.93
CA ARG A 195 10.84 -15.77 -27.69
C ARG A 195 11.40 -14.66 -26.83
N ALA A 196 12.08 -14.99 -25.74
CA ALA A 196 12.74 -14.01 -24.87
C ALA A 196 14.20 -14.38 -24.65
N THR A 197 15.06 -13.37 -24.52
CA THR A 197 16.48 -13.50 -24.22
C THR A 197 16.88 -12.42 -23.25
N VAL A 198 17.49 -12.83 -22.13
CA VAL A 198 18.07 -11.89 -21.18
C VAL A 198 19.47 -11.49 -21.65
N VAL A 199 19.73 -10.19 -21.68
CA VAL A 199 20.96 -9.58 -22.17
C VAL A 199 21.50 -8.65 -21.10
N LEU A 200 22.77 -8.83 -20.74
CA LEU A 200 23.48 -7.95 -19.82
C LEU A 200 24.28 -6.93 -20.63
N ARG A 201 23.95 -5.65 -20.48
CA ARG A 201 24.62 -4.54 -21.17
C ARG A 201 25.53 -3.78 -20.22
N GLY A 202 26.80 -3.72 -20.58
CA GLY A 202 27.82 -2.94 -19.86
C GLY A 202 28.02 -1.55 -20.49
N PRO A 203 29.17 -0.90 -20.21
CA PRO A 203 29.60 0.33 -20.88
C PRO A 203 29.47 0.27 -22.41
N ARG A 204 29.12 1.39 -23.07
CA ARG A 204 28.73 1.47 -24.50
C ARG A 204 29.62 0.70 -25.49
N TRP A 205 30.93 0.62 -25.25
CA TRP A 205 31.90 -0.05 -26.14
C TRP A 205 32.08 -1.55 -25.86
N LEU A 206 31.63 -2.05 -24.70
CA LEU A 206 31.78 -3.46 -24.35
C LEU A 206 30.64 -4.29 -24.98
N PRO A 207 30.96 -5.42 -25.66
CA PRO A 207 29.93 -6.30 -26.19
C PRO A 207 28.97 -6.81 -25.10
N PRO A 208 27.65 -6.90 -25.36
CA PRO A 208 26.71 -7.43 -24.39
C PRO A 208 26.96 -8.92 -24.10
N VAL A 209 26.49 -9.39 -22.94
CA VAL A 209 26.48 -10.82 -22.58
C VAL A 209 25.06 -11.35 -22.74
N ARG A 210 24.85 -12.39 -23.54
CA ARG A 210 23.54 -13.05 -23.66
C ARG A 210 23.48 -14.21 -22.68
N MET A 211 22.44 -14.24 -21.85
CA MET A 211 22.16 -15.38 -20.98
C MET A 211 21.46 -16.48 -21.78
N ARG A 212 21.63 -17.74 -21.36
CA ARG A 212 20.89 -18.86 -21.95
C ARG A 212 19.48 -18.84 -21.39
N THR A 213 18.51 -18.39 -22.20
CA THR A 213 17.11 -18.20 -21.79
C THR A 213 16.20 -19.27 -22.38
N ARG A 214 15.30 -19.83 -21.57
CA ARG A 214 14.21 -20.74 -21.96
C ARG A 214 12.88 -20.16 -21.53
N ARG A 215 11.81 -20.48 -22.25
CA ARG A 215 10.44 -20.08 -21.91
C ARG A 215 9.76 -21.14 -21.06
N THR A 216 9.04 -20.70 -20.04
CA THR A 216 8.34 -21.54 -19.06
C THR A 216 6.87 -21.12 -18.97
N LEU A 217 6.04 -22.02 -18.45
CA LEU A 217 4.67 -21.70 -18.06
C LEU A 217 4.72 -20.92 -16.73
N ALA A 218 3.93 -19.86 -16.65
CA ALA A 218 3.91 -18.85 -15.60
C ALA A 218 2.48 -18.24 -15.47
N PRO A 219 1.47 -18.99 -15.01
CA PRO A 219 0.09 -18.49 -14.88
C PRO A 219 -0.04 -17.32 -13.91
N GLU A 220 0.86 -17.21 -12.94
CA GLU A 220 0.98 -16.08 -12.01
C GLU A 220 1.15 -14.75 -12.73
N ALA A 221 1.74 -14.72 -13.93
CA ALA A 221 1.82 -13.51 -14.75
C ALA A 221 0.43 -13.01 -15.17
N THR A 222 -0.48 -13.92 -15.50
CA THR A 222 -1.88 -13.61 -15.81
C THR A 222 -2.62 -13.14 -14.57
N HIS A 223 -2.41 -13.81 -13.43
CA HIS A 223 -3.06 -13.44 -12.16
C HIS A 223 -2.58 -12.08 -11.63
N ALA A 224 -1.30 -11.76 -11.80
CA ALA A 224 -0.71 -10.48 -11.39
C ALA A 224 -1.02 -9.33 -12.37
N ALA A 225 -1.31 -9.65 -13.63
CA ALA A 225 -1.67 -8.66 -14.63
C ALA A 225 -2.97 -7.94 -14.25
N ARG A 226 -2.97 -6.62 -14.43
CA ARG A 226 -4.14 -5.76 -14.15
C ARG A 226 -5.02 -5.58 -15.38
N GLU A 227 -4.95 -6.52 -16.32
CA GLU A 227 -5.51 -6.37 -17.65
C GLU A 227 -6.63 -7.38 -17.90
N PRO A 228 -7.86 -6.91 -18.11
CA PRO A 228 -8.99 -7.79 -18.38
C PRO A 228 -8.83 -8.49 -19.73
N GLY A 229 -9.21 -9.77 -19.79
CA GLY A 229 -9.30 -10.54 -21.04
C GLY A 229 -7.96 -10.94 -21.68
N CYS A 230 -6.82 -10.64 -21.04
CA CYS A 230 -5.50 -11.06 -21.50
C CYS A 230 -5.03 -12.34 -20.78
N ASN A 231 -4.28 -13.18 -21.49
CA ASN A 231 -3.62 -14.37 -20.95
C ASN A 231 -2.12 -14.27 -21.20
N TYR A 232 -1.32 -14.42 -20.15
CA TYR A 232 0.13 -14.33 -20.13
C TYR A 232 0.79 -15.61 -19.62
N ASP A 233 0.13 -16.76 -19.66
CA ASP A 233 0.62 -17.97 -19.01
C ASP A 233 1.95 -18.45 -19.61
N TRP A 234 2.21 -18.24 -20.90
CA TRP A 234 3.50 -18.56 -21.51
C TRP A 234 4.50 -17.39 -21.46
N SER A 235 4.30 -16.45 -20.55
CA SER A 235 5.16 -15.27 -20.35
C SER A 235 6.41 -15.53 -19.48
N GLY A 236 6.52 -16.72 -18.87
CA GLY A 236 7.63 -17.16 -18.02
C GLY A 236 8.95 -17.36 -18.75
N PHE A 237 10.06 -17.17 -18.04
CA PHE A 237 11.40 -17.52 -18.48
C PHE A 237 12.31 -17.99 -17.36
N THR A 238 13.30 -18.81 -17.74
CA THR A 238 14.49 -19.12 -16.96
C THR A 238 15.71 -18.67 -17.74
N ALA A 239 16.58 -17.85 -17.15
CA ALA A 239 17.82 -17.37 -17.74
C ALA A 239 19.03 -17.78 -16.91
N THR A 240 20.05 -18.34 -17.55
CA THR A 240 21.28 -18.81 -16.88
C THR A 240 22.54 -18.10 -17.39
N LEU A 241 23.46 -17.80 -16.48
CA LEU A 241 24.72 -17.09 -16.74
C LEU A 241 25.89 -17.77 -16.02
N SER A 242 26.95 -18.12 -16.76
CA SER A 242 28.24 -18.42 -16.15
C SER A 242 29.02 -17.12 -15.88
N PRO A 243 29.89 -17.06 -14.86
CA PRO A 243 30.70 -15.87 -14.57
C PRO A 243 31.77 -15.53 -15.62
N TRP A 244 32.19 -16.51 -16.42
CA TRP A 244 33.33 -16.39 -17.34
C TRP A 244 33.21 -15.22 -18.36
N PRO A 245 32.08 -15.03 -19.06
CA PRO A 245 31.92 -13.92 -20.01
C PRO A 245 32.04 -12.53 -19.39
N LEU A 246 31.69 -12.39 -18.09
CA LEU A 246 31.83 -11.15 -17.33
C LEU A 246 33.31 -10.86 -17.05
N ARG A 247 34.03 -11.88 -16.56
CA ARG A 247 35.46 -11.78 -16.24
C ARG A 247 36.29 -11.36 -17.45
N TRP A 248 36.08 -12.02 -18.59
CA TRP A 248 36.80 -11.70 -19.84
C TRP A 248 36.59 -10.24 -20.27
N ARG A 249 35.34 -9.75 -20.28
CA ARG A 249 35.02 -8.36 -20.65
C ARG A 249 35.58 -7.34 -19.67
N SER A 250 35.56 -7.65 -18.38
CA SER A 250 36.16 -6.79 -17.36
C SER A 250 37.68 -6.70 -17.48
N SER A 251 38.36 -7.79 -17.82
CA SER A 251 39.81 -7.77 -18.08
C SER A 251 40.15 -6.83 -19.25
N LEU A 252 39.39 -6.89 -20.34
CA LEU A 252 39.54 -5.95 -21.47
C LEU A 252 39.36 -4.49 -21.04
N ARG A 253 38.32 -4.20 -20.25
CA ARG A 253 38.08 -2.85 -19.72
C ARG A 253 39.19 -2.38 -18.78
N ALA A 254 39.69 -3.26 -17.92
CA ALA A 254 40.78 -2.95 -17.01
C ALA A 254 42.05 -2.55 -17.78
N ALA A 255 42.39 -3.27 -18.85
CA ALA A 255 43.53 -2.93 -19.71
C ALA A 255 43.38 -1.54 -20.35
N VAL A 256 42.22 -1.25 -20.97
CA VAL A 256 41.94 0.07 -21.58
C VAL A 256 41.98 1.20 -20.53
N SER A 257 41.41 0.97 -19.35
CA SER A 257 41.40 1.94 -18.24
C SER A 257 42.81 2.20 -17.71
N ALA A 258 43.64 1.16 -17.57
CA ALA A 258 45.02 1.26 -17.11
C ALA A 258 45.86 2.12 -18.08
N VAL A 259 45.73 1.91 -19.39
CA VAL A 259 46.41 2.72 -20.41
C VAL A 259 45.99 4.20 -20.29
N ARG A 260 44.68 4.47 -20.23
CA ARG A 260 44.16 5.85 -20.08
C ARG A 260 44.62 6.53 -18.79
N ARG A 261 44.72 5.79 -17.68
CA ARG A 261 45.21 6.34 -16.40
C ARG A 261 46.71 6.58 -16.42
N LYS A 262 47.49 5.68 -17.02
CA LYS A 262 48.93 5.84 -17.21
C LYS A 262 49.24 7.09 -18.05
N MET A 263 48.50 7.33 -19.13
CA MET A 263 48.59 8.57 -19.94
C MET A 263 48.29 9.85 -19.14
N ARG A 264 47.58 9.75 -18.00
CA ARG A 264 47.26 10.87 -17.11
C ARG A 264 48.13 10.90 -15.85
N HIS A 265 49.24 10.16 -15.82
CA HIS A 265 50.11 9.97 -14.65
C HIS A 265 49.35 9.52 -13.38
N ARG A 266 48.29 8.71 -13.56
CA ARG A 266 47.51 8.14 -12.45
C ARG A 266 47.74 6.63 -12.36
N PRO A 267 47.83 6.06 -11.14
CA PRO A 267 47.99 4.62 -10.95
C PRO A 267 46.78 3.85 -11.51
N ALA A 268 47.00 2.61 -11.95
CA ALA A 268 45.92 1.72 -12.37
C ALA A 268 45.10 1.30 -11.14
N VAL A 269 43.78 1.21 -11.29
CA VAL A 269 42.86 0.83 -10.20
C VAL A 269 41.94 -0.26 -10.70
N GLN A 270 41.75 -1.29 -9.87
CA GLN A 270 40.74 -2.32 -10.10
C GLN A 270 39.35 -1.68 -9.97
N ASP A 271 38.62 -1.63 -11.07
CA ASP A 271 37.33 -0.94 -11.12
C ASP A 271 36.17 -1.92 -11.21
N THR A 272 35.08 -1.55 -10.55
CA THR A 272 33.83 -2.30 -10.59
C THR A 272 33.25 -2.24 -11.98
N THR A 273 32.88 -3.38 -12.55
CA THR A 273 32.16 -3.43 -13.83
C THR A 273 30.73 -3.83 -13.59
N THR A 274 29.80 -3.00 -14.08
CA THR A 274 28.37 -3.21 -13.92
C THR A 274 27.75 -3.51 -15.27
N TRP A 275 26.88 -4.51 -15.31
CA TRP A 275 26.02 -4.78 -16.45
C TRP A 275 24.56 -4.67 -16.02
N ARG A 276 23.78 -3.92 -16.78
CA ARG A 276 22.33 -3.81 -16.58
C ARG A 276 21.63 -4.96 -17.30
N ALA A 277 20.71 -5.62 -16.62
CA ALA A 277 19.94 -6.71 -17.21
C ALA A 277 18.73 -6.17 -17.98
N GLU A 278 18.67 -6.54 -19.26
CA GLU A 278 17.56 -6.27 -20.16
C GLU A 278 16.96 -7.59 -20.64
N ILE A 279 15.67 -7.58 -20.92
CA ILE A 279 14.99 -8.65 -21.64
C ILE A 279 14.65 -8.15 -23.04
N VAL A 280 15.11 -8.89 -24.04
CA VAL A 280 14.75 -8.69 -25.45
C VAL A 280 13.81 -9.83 -25.81
N PHE A 281 12.59 -9.50 -26.20
CA PHE A 281 11.66 -10.54 -26.61
C PHE A 281 10.81 -10.14 -27.81
N TRP A 282 10.32 -11.18 -28.46
CA TRP A 282 9.51 -11.15 -29.66
C TRP A 282 8.21 -11.85 -29.32
N SER A 283 7.10 -11.12 -29.35
CA SER A 283 5.77 -11.65 -29.11
C SER A 283 4.86 -11.26 -30.27
N ARG A 284 4.31 -12.25 -30.98
CA ARG A 284 3.34 -12.06 -32.09
C ARG A 284 3.76 -10.98 -33.11
N GLY A 285 5.03 -10.98 -33.53
CA GLY A 285 5.58 -10.04 -34.51
C GLY A 285 6.02 -8.69 -33.94
N ALA A 286 5.73 -8.40 -32.67
CA ALA A 286 6.24 -7.22 -31.97
C ALA A 286 7.59 -7.53 -31.30
N ARG A 287 8.57 -6.64 -31.46
CA ARG A 287 9.87 -6.70 -30.78
C ARG A 287 9.91 -5.63 -29.69
N ALA A 288 10.24 -6.03 -28.47
CA ALA A 288 10.44 -5.12 -27.35
C ALA A 288 11.78 -5.35 -26.66
N THR A 289 12.25 -4.33 -25.99
CA THR A 289 13.41 -4.41 -25.09
C THR A 289 13.11 -3.59 -23.86
N GLY A 290 13.27 -4.19 -22.70
CA GLY A 290 12.99 -3.55 -21.41
C GLY A 290 13.95 -4.03 -20.34
N LEU A 291 14.01 -3.29 -19.25
CA LEU A 291 14.82 -3.66 -18.10
C LEU A 291 14.16 -4.79 -17.34
N LEU A 292 14.96 -5.72 -16.83
CA LEU A 292 14.45 -6.68 -15.84
C LEU A 292 14.30 -5.98 -14.49
N ARG A 293 13.05 -5.87 -14.05
CA ARG A 293 12.62 -5.22 -12.82
C ARG A 293 11.67 -6.12 -12.03
N GLY A 294 11.41 -5.73 -10.78
CA GLY A 294 10.35 -6.31 -9.96
C GLY A 294 10.77 -7.60 -9.28
N ALA A 295 11.61 -7.49 -8.25
CA ALA A 295 11.90 -8.63 -7.38
C ALA A 295 10.65 -9.00 -6.58
N SER A 296 10.34 -10.29 -6.49
CA SER A 296 9.42 -10.82 -5.50
C SER A 296 9.96 -10.59 -4.08
N LEU A 297 9.08 -10.37 -3.11
CA LEU A 297 9.48 -10.14 -1.71
C LEU A 297 10.18 -11.37 -1.13
N GLY A 298 11.18 -11.13 -0.27
CA GLY A 298 11.98 -12.18 0.36
C GLY A 298 13.37 -12.32 -0.26
N ARG A 299 13.86 -13.56 -0.36
CA ARG A 299 15.18 -13.96 -0.85
C ARG A 299 15.56 -13.30 -2.16
N THR A 300 14.60 -13.12 -3.07
CA THR A 300 14.80 -12.52 -4.39
C THR A 300 15.23 -11.04 -4.31
N GLU A 301 14.89 -10.32 -3.24
CA GLU A 301 15.40 -8.96 -2.97
C GLU A 301 16.85 -8.95 -2.47
N ARG A 302 17.35 -10.09 -1.98
CA ARG A 302 18.66 -10.31 -1.37
C ARG A 302 19.46 -11.42 -2.08
N PRO A 303 19.69 -11.32 -3.40
CA PRO A 303 20.47 -12.31 -4.14
C PRO A 303 21.88 -12.46 -3.56
N ALA A 304 22.33 -13.71 -3.40
CA ALA A 304 23.69 -14.00 -2.94
C ALA A 304 24.74 -13.56 -3.97
N GLY A 305 25.91 -13.15 -3.50
CA GLY A 305 27.10 -12.97 -4.32
C GLY A 305 27.85 -14.28 -4.54
N LEU A 306 28.58 -14.39 -5.66
CA LEU A 306 29.53 -15.48 -5.90
C LEU A 306 30.96 -14.94 -5.88
N ARG A 307 31.79 -15.45 -4.96
CA ARG A 307 33.24 -15.19 -4.95
C ARG A 307 33.89 -15.97 -6.08
N VAL A 308 34.52 -15.27 -7.03
CA VAL A 308 35.14 -15.90 -8.22
C VAL A 308 36.65 -16.03 -8.13
N LYS A 309 37.29 -15.26 -7.24
CA LYS A 309 38.69 -15.35 -6.78
C LYS A 309 38.83 -14.47 -5.52
N PRO A 310 39.95 -14.51 -4.77
CA PRO A 310 40.12 -13.70 -3.57
C PRO A 310 39.77 -12.23 -3.83
N ARG A 311 38.91 -11.65 -2.97
CA ARG A 311 38.41 -10.26 -3.05
C ARG A 311 37.59 -9.88 -4.29
N TRP A 312 37.25 -10.84 -5.16
CA TRP A 312 36.48 -10.55 -6.37
C TRP A 312 35.15 -11.29 -6.35
N TRP A 313 34.09 -10.52 -6.50
CA TRP A 313 32.72 -10.99 -6.40
C TRP A 313 31.92 -10.69 -7.65
N VAL A 314 31.07 -11.63 -8.06
CA VAL A 314 29.98 -11.40 -8.99
C VAL A 314 28.69 -11.31 -8.19
N ARG A 315 28.06 -10.13 -8.18
CA ARG A 315 26.89 -9.84 -7.36
C ARG A 315 25.72 -9.41 -8.22
N PRO A 316 24.60 -10.13 -8.22
CA PRO A 316 23.33 -9.58 -8.67
C PRO A 316 22.90 -8.50 -7.67
N VAL A 317 22.49 -7.34 -8.14
CA VAL A 317 22.09 -6.23 -7.29
C VAL A 317 20.91 -5.48 -7.87
N TRP A 318 20.03 -5.02 -7.00
CA TRP A 318 18.93 -4.14 -7.36
C TRP A 318 19.37 -2.67 -7.29
N THR A 319 19.00 -1.89 -8.29
CA THR A 319 19.08 -0.42 -8.28
C THR A 319 17.92 0.19 -7.48
N SER A 320 17.94 1.51 -7.29
CA SER A 320 16.83 2.23 -6.65
C SER A 320 15.52 2.10 -7.44
N ASP A 321 15.59 2.06 -8.78
CA ASP A 321 14.45 1.80 -9.68
C ASP A 321 14.10 0.29 -9.79
N ARG A 322 14.60 -0.54 -8.86
CA ARG A 322 14.39 -2.00 -8.79
C ARG A 322 14.77 -2.75 -10.08
N ALA A 323 15.72 -2.22 -10.85
CA ALA A 323 16.28 -2.90 -12.01
C ALA A 323 17.43 -3.82 -11.58
N LEU A 324 17.48 -5.00 -12.18
CA LEU A 324 18.55 -5.96 -11.95
C LEU A 324 19.83 -5.49 -12.65
N GLN A 325 20.91 -5.50 -11.89
CA GLN A 325 22.28 -5.38 -12.39
C GLN A 325 23.07 -6.61 -11.95
N VAL A 326 24.04 -7.00 -12.75
CA VAL A 326 25.09 -7.93 -12.33
C VAL A 326 26.37 -7.13 -12.25
N VAL A 327 27.09 -7.24 -11.14
CA VAL A 327 28.28 -6.44 -10.84
C VAL A 327 29.45 -7.37 -10.61
N LEU A 328 30.54 -7.17 -11.35
CA LEU A 328 31.84 -7.73 -11.00
C LEU A 328 32.58 -6.68 -10.18
N GLN A 329 32.71 -6.92 -8.88
CA GLN A 329 33.22 -5.98 -7.89
C GLN A 329 34.52 -6.52 -7.27
N PRO A 330 35.63 -5.76 -7.34
CA PRO A 330 36.77 -5.96 -6.46
C PRO A 330 36.52 -5.30 -5.09
N ASN A 331 36.73 -6.04 -4.01
CA ASN A 331 36.77 -5.51 -2.66
C ASN A 331 38.14 -4.83 -2.44
N ARG A 332 38.20 -3.51 -2.69
CA ARG A 332 39.44 -2.73 -2.52
C ARG A 332 39.75 -2.45 -1.05
N ALA A 333 38.73 -2.20 -0.24
CA ALA A 333 38.82 -1.94 1.18
C ALA A 333 37.90 -2.90 1.93
N GLU A 334 38.43 -3.58 2.94
CA GLU A 334 37.70 -4.55 3.77
C GLU A 334 37.84 -4.15 5.23
N LEU A 335 36.74 -4.14 5.97
CA LEU A 335 36.75 -3.96 7.43
C LEU A 335 37.27 -5.25 8.05
N THR A 336 38.33 -5.13 8.86
CA THR A 336 39.03 -6.25 9.49
C THR A 336 38.95 -6.22 11.01
N GLY A 337 38.46 -5.13 11.60
CA GLY A 337 38.26 -5.04 13.04
C GLY A 337 37.31 -3.92 13.42
N VAL A 338 36.57 -4.16 14.51
CA VAL A 338 35.69 -3.20 15.18
C VAL A 338 36.01 -3.27 16.67
N LYS A 339 36.25 -2.11 17.29
CA LYS A 339 36.48 -2.02 18.74
C LYS A 339 35.74 -0.81 19.29
N LEU A 340 35.00 -1.01 20.37
CA LEU A 340 34.40 0.08 21.14
C LEU A 340 35.26 0.29 22.41
N ASP A 341 35.85 1.48 22.55
CA ASP A 341 36.69 1.90 23.67
C ASP A 341 36.11 3.16 24.30
N GLY A 342 35.25 2.98 25.31
CA GLY A 342 34.53 4.07 25.97
C GLY A 342 33.72 4.91 24.99
N GLU A 343 34.13 6.17 24.80
CA GLU A 343 33.45 7.11 23.89
C GLU A 343 33.95 7.04 22.43
N ARG A 344 34.80 6.08 22.08
CA ARG A 344 35.39 5.93 20.75
C ARG A 344 35.05 4.59 20.11
N LEU A 345 34.53 4.63 18.89
CA LEU A 345 34.40 3.47 18.01
C LEU A 345 35.55 3.47 17.01
N GLU A 346 36.41 2.46 17.09
CA GLU A 346 37.55 2.23 16.20
C GLU A 346 37.20 1.18 15.14
N LEU A 347 37.37 1.56 13.88
CA LEU A 347 37.14 0.71 12.72
C LEU A 347 38.46 0.53 11.96
N THR A 348 38.97 -0.70 11.93
CA THR A 348 40.21 -1.05 11.22
C THR A 348 39.87 -1.56 9.83
N VAL A 349 40.37 -0.87 8.80
CA VAL A 349 40.09 -1.16 7.40
C VAL A 349 41.39 -1.50 6.66
N PHE A 350 41.43 -2.65 5.99
CA PHE A 350 42.55 -3.05 5.14
C PHE A 350 42.30 -2.66 3.68
N LEU A 351 43.13 -1.75 3.15
CA LEU A 351 43.17 -1.34 1.75
C LEU A 351 44.21 -2.17 0.98
N ALA A 352 43.79 -3.07 0.11
CA ALA A 352 44.73 -3.95 -0.59
C ALA A 352 45.49 -3.32 -1.75
N GLY A 353 46.70 -3.83 -1.95
CA GLY A 353 47.54 -3.65 -3.11
C GLY A 353 48.37 -2.37 -3.09
N ARG A 354 47.90 -1.28 -2.49
CA ARG A 354 48.62 -0.01 -2.46
C ARG A 354 48.99 0.39 -1.03
N THR A 355 50.25 0.76 -0.83
CA THR A 355 50.75 1.43 0.37
C THR A 355 50.50 2.94 0.26
N CYS A 356 49.88 3.54 1.27
CA CYS A 356 49.65 4.97 1.35
C CYS A 356 49.75 5.45 2.80
N THR A 357 50.16 6.71 2.98
CA THR A 357 50.38 7.32 4.31
C THR A 357 49.43 8.48 4.60
N LYS A 358 48.59 8.86 3.62
CA LYS A 358 47.67 10.01 3.73
C LYS A 358 46.36 9.70 3.02
N GLY A 359 45.26 10.17 3.59
CA GLY A 359 43.92 10.05 3.02
C GLY A 359 42.87 10.52 4.02
N HIS A 360 41.61 10.18 3.75
CA HIS A 360 40.49 10.44 4.65
C HIS A 360 39.57 9.23 4.71
N ALA A 361 38.72 9.18 5.72
CA ALA A 361 37.52 8.34 5.69
C ALA A 361 36.28 9.20 5.46
N ARG A 362 35.20 8.57 5.01
CA ARG A 362 33.90 9.22 4.86
C ARG A 362 32.79 8.31 5.33
N LEU A 363 31.95 8.82 6.23
CA LEU A 363 30.75 8.16 6.72
C LEU A 363 29.52 8.88 6.16
N GLY A 364 28.87 8.29 5.16
CA GLY A 364 27.82 8.95 4.38
C GLY A 364 28.36 10.15 3.61
N GLY A 365 27.90 11.36 3.95
CA GLY A 365 28.39 12.62 3.38
C GLY A 365 29.56 13.25 4.16
N HIS A 366 29.86 12.75 5.36
CA HIS A 366 30.77 13.40 6.31
C HIS A 366 32.19 12.86 6.18
N ARG A 367 33.14 13.73 5.85
CA ARG A 367 34.56 13.39 5.68
C ARG A 367 35.32 13.65 6.98
N MET A 368 36.21 12.73 7.34
CA MET A 368 36.97 12.75 8.60
C MET A 368 38.43 12.35 8.40
N HIS A 369 39.26 12.66 9.39
CA HIS A 369 40.64 12.15 9.45
C HIS A 369 40.62 10.63 9.67
N ALA A 370 41.61 9.94 9.11
CA ALA A 370 41.84 8.52 9.35
C ALA A 370 43.35 8.27 9.26
N ASP A 371 43.86 7.34 10.05
CA ASP A 371 45.30 7.08 10.13
C ASP A 371 45.67 5.96 9.16
N PHE A 372 46.56 6.27 8.22
CA PHE A 372 46.99 5.36 7.16
C PHE A 372 48.38 4.81 7.48
N GLN A 373 48.45 3.52 7.80
CA GLN A 373 49.67 2.79 8.15
C GLN A 373 50.01 1.77 7.05
N PRO A 374 51.07 2.00 6.26
CA PRO A 374 51.54 1.03 5.28
C PRO A 374 51.89 -0.30 5.94
N VAL A 375 51.46 -1.41 5.32
CA VAL A 375 51.77 -2.78 5.75
C VAL A 375 52.07 -3.66 4.54
N GLU A 376 52.53 -4.88 4.76
CA GLU A 376 52.75 -5.82 3.66
C GLU A 376 51.45 -6.06 2.88
N GLY A 377 51.52 -5.95 1.55
CA GLY A 377 50.37 -6.16 0.67
C GLY A 377 49.31 -5.05 0.65
N GLY A 378 49.46 -3.95 1.41
CA GLY A 378 48.44 -2.89 1.43
C GLY A 378 48.65 -1.76 2.46
N THR A 379 47.55 -1.21 2.97
CA THR A 379 47.54 -0.17 4.01
C THR A 379 46.45 -0.50 5.04
N ASN A 380 46.79 -0.47 6.32
CA ASN A 380 45.80 -0.45 7.40
C ASN A 380 45.33 0.99 7.62
N VAL A 381 44.02 1.18 7.67
CA VAL A 381 43.37 2.47 7.87
C VAL A 381 42.56 2.40 9.15
N LEU A 382 42.95 3.17 10.16
CA LEU A 382 42.19 3.30 11.41
C LEU A 382 41.23 4.49 11.29
N VAL A 383 39.94 4.23 11.45
CA VAL A 383 38.89 5.24 11.47
C VAL A 383 38.30 5.31 12.87
N THR A 384 38.43 6.45 13.53
CA THR A 384 37.90 6.68 14.87
C THR A 384 36.66 7.57 14.80
N LEU A 385 35.55 7.10 15.39
CA LEU A 385 34.28 7.79 15.45
C LEU A 385 33.92 8.09 16.90
N ALA A 386 33.48 9.33 17.18
CA ALA A 386 32.99 9.69 18.51
C ALA A 386 31.58 9.12 18.74
N VAL A 387 31.41 8.30 19.78
CA VAL A 387 30.15 7.68 20.17
C VAL A 387 29.04 8.72 20.41
N PRO A 388 29.27 9.83 21.14
CA PRO A 388 28.23 10.85 21.34
C PRO A 388 27.69 11.45 20.03
N ALA A 389 28.56 11.65 19.04
CA ALA A 389 28.16 12.16 17.73
C ALA A 389 27.34 11.13 16.96
N LEU A 390 27.70 9.84 17.01
CA LEU A 390 26.94 8.76 16.39
C LEU A 390 25.54 8.63 16.99
N LEU A 391 25.41 8.72 18.32
CA LEU A 391 24.11 8.62 19.00
C LEU A 391 23.14 9.75 18.58
N GLN A 392 23.63 10.94 18.21
CA GLN A 392 22.76 12.00 17.71
C GLN A 392 22.21 11.74 16.30
N GLU A 393 22.79 10.79 15.57
CA GLU A 393 22.34 10.43 14.23
C GLU A 393 21.10 9.53 14.27
N LYS A 394 20.23 9.71 13.27
CA LYS A 394 18.98 8.95 13.14
C LYS A 394 19.06 7.81 12.12
N ASP A 395 20.01 7.86 11.18
CA ASP A 395 20.10 6.96 10.03
C ASP A 395 21.47 6.28 9.93
N GLY A 396 21.46 5.04 9.42
CA GLY A 396 22.70 4.32 9.13
C GLY A 396 23.44 4.90 7.92
N ARG A 397 24.76 5.02 8.03
CA ARG A 397 25.63 5.62 7.01
C ARG A 397 26.68 4.63 6.50
N ARG A 398 26.98 4.69 5.20
CA ARG A 398 28.00 3.84 4.57
C ARG A 398 29.41 4.38 4.80
N LEU A 399 30.34 3.49 5.11
CA LEU A 399 31.76 3.81 5.27
C LEU A 399 32.54 3.73 3.94
N TRP A 400 33.37 4.73 3.71
CA TRP A 400 34.30 4.82 2.57
C TRP A 400 35.69 5.21 3.09
N VAL A 401 36.72 4.78 2.37
CA VAL A 401 38.09 5.29 2.52
C VAL A 401 38.53 6.01 1.25
N GLU A 402 39.19 7.15 1.41
CA GLU A 402 39.61 8.08 0.35
C GLU A 402 41.13 8.26 0.41
N PRO A 403 41.92 7.25 -0.02
CA PRO A 403 43.37 7.33 -0.05
C PRO A 403 43.87 8.40 -1.02
N LYS A 404 44.92 9.16 -0.66
CA LYS A 404 45.45 10.25 -1.48
C LYS A 404 45.88 9.75 -2.87
N GLY A 405 45.39 10.42 -3.91
CA GLY A 405 45.70 10.10 -5.31
C GLY A 405 44.90 8.93 -5.90
N ASP A 406 43.99 8.32 -5.13
CA ASP A 406 43.12 7.24 -5.58
C ASP A 406 41.64 7.58 -5.46
N PRO A 407 40.77 6.94 -6.27
CA PRO A 407 39.33 7.05 -6.08
C PRO A 407 38.92 6.43 -4.75
N ALA A 408 37.92 7.04 -4.10
CA ALA A 408 37.24 6.51 -2.93
C ALA A 408 36.88 5.02 -3.11
N ALA A 409 37.11 4.23 -2.07
CA ALA A 409 36.75 2.82 -2.01
C ALA A 409 35.64 2.64 -0.96
N SER A 410 34.57 1.96 -1.34
CA SER A 410 33.56 1.53 -0.36
C SER A 410 34.21 0.49 0.53
N VAL A 411 34.04 0.62 1.84
CA VAL A 411 34.49 -0.41 2.78
C VAL A 411 33.48 -1.55 2.75
N MET A 412 33.99 -2.75 2.53
CA MET A 412 33.24 -4.00 2.50
C MET A 412 33.43 -4.72 3.83
N LEU A 413 32.46 -5.51 4.29
CA LEU A 413 32.73 -6.45 5.39
C LEU A 413 33.79 -7.47 4.95
N GLY A 414 34.79 -7.70 5.81
CA GLY A 414 35.79 -8.73 5.59
C GLY A 414 35.22 -10.13 5.84
N ASP A 415 35.71 -11.13 5.10
CA ASP A 415 35.18 -12.51 5.15
C ASP A 415 35.27 -13.15 6.55
N ALA A 416 36.18 -12.68 7.42
CA ALA A 416 36.41 -13.21 8.76
C ALA A 416 35.87 -12.31 9.89
N LEU A 417 35.22 -11.19 9.55
CA LEU A 417 34.70 -10.25 10.53
C LEU A 417 33.22 -10.50 10.78
N GLU A 418 32.87 -10.80 12.02
CA GLU A 418 31.47 -10.84 12.45
C GLU A 418 30.89 -9.42 12.55
N GLU A 419 29.62 -9.30 12.19
CA GLU A 419 28.92 -8.04 12.36
C GLU A 419 28.82 -7.67 13.84
N THR A 420 29.03 -6.40 14.15
CA THR A 420 29.12 -5.94 15.54
C THR A 420 27.87 -5.19 15.96
N ARG A 421 27.38 -5.51 17.16
CA ARG A 421 26.33 -4.77 17.86
C ARG A 421 26.85 -4.47 19.26
N ALA A 422 27.01 -3.19 19.59
CA ALA A 422 27.53 -2.76 20.88
C ALA A 422 26.53 -1.86 21.58
N GLN A 423 26.16 -2.21 22.81
CA GLN A 423 25.24 -1.43 23.63
C GLN A 423 25.92 -0.18 24.20
N VAL A 424 25.18 0.92 24.23
CA VAL A 424 25.55 2.18 24.86
C VAL A 424 24.31 2.73 25.56
N GLY A 425 24.14 2.40 26.84
CA GLY A 425 22.92 2.73 27.60
C GLY A 425 21.69 2.01 27.03
N ASP A 426 20.62 2.75 26.73
CA ASP A 426 19.38 2.24 26.13
C ASP A 426 19.40 2.17 24.59
N ARG A 427 20.60 2.33 24.00
CA ARG A 427 20.84 2.35 22.56
C ARG A 427 21.90 1.33 22.18
N GLU A 428 21.98 1.03 20.90
CA GLU A 428 23.04 0.22 20.30
C GLU A 428 23.68 0.95 19.12
N ILE A 429 24.98 0.74 18.96
CA ILE A 429 25.73 1.03 17.75
C ILE A 429 25.91 -0.28 17.00
N THR A 430 25.53 -0.27 15.73
CA THR A 430 25.65 -1.44 14.85
C THR A 430 26.61 -1.14 13.70
N VAL A 431 27.50 -2.09 13.42
CA VAL A 431 28.42 -2.10 12.27
C VAL A 431 28.09 -3.34 11.46
N LEU A 432 27.19 -3.16 10.49
CA LEU A 432 26.60 -4.25 9.70
C LEU A 432 26.89 -4.08 8.21
N GLY A 433 26.69 -5.14 7.43
CA GLY A 433 26.72 -5.08 5.98
C GLY A 433 25.37 -4.66 5.42
N ASP A 434 25.36 -3.84 4.36
CA ASP A 434 24.17 -3.76 3.52
C ASP A 434 24.08 -4.96 2.58
N ARG A 435 23.00 -5.04 1.78
CA ARG A 435 22.79 -6.09 0.74
C ARG A 435 23.93 -6.30 -0.29
N ARG A 436 24.97 -5.46 -0.29
CA ARG A 436 26.17 -5.61 -1.13
C ARG A 436 27.41 -5.87 -0.27
N ASP A 437 27.24 -6.16 1.00
CA ASP A 437 28.27 -6.28 2.04
C ASP A 437 29.05 -4.99 2.27
N ARG A 438 28.47 -3.81 1.95
CA ARG A 438 29.11 -2.54 2.29
C ARG A 438 28.84 -2.20 3.75
N VAL A 439 29.87 -1.78 4.46
CA VAL A 439 29.77 -1.43 5.88
C VAL A 439 28.82 -0.24 6.06
N VAL A 440 27.85 -0.43 6.94
CA VAL A 440 26.91 0.57 7.45
C VAL A 440 27.11 0.67 8.95
N VAL A 441 27.43 1.89 9.40
CA VAL A 441 27.47 2.23 10.83
C VAL A 441 26.15 2.92 11.17
N SER A 442 25.47 2.50 12.21
CA SER A 442 24.24 3.13 12.67
C SER A 442 24.13 3.14 14.19
N ALA A 443 23.39 4.09 14.74
CA ALA A 443 23.12 4.18 16.17
C ALA A 443 21.63 4.38 16.39
N HIS A 444 20.99 3.49 17.15
CA HIS A 444 19.54 3.50 17.34
C HIS A 444 19.18 2.91 18.70
N ARG A 445 17.91 3.03 19.12
CA ARG A 445 17.42 2.23 20.25
C ARG A 445 17.67 0.75 19.98
N ILE A 446 17.95 -0.02 21.02
CA ILE A 446 18.16 -1.47 20.94
C ILE A 446 16.96 -2.11 20.25
N ARG A 447 17.20 -2.97 19.26
CA ARG A 447 16.14 -3.64 18.47
C ARG A 447 16.09 -5.14 18.78
N PRO A 448 14.90 -5.74 18.81
CA PRO A 448 14.76 -7.19 18.84
C PRO A 448 15.21 -7.79 17.50
N VAL A 449 16.05 -8.82 17.57
CA VAL A 449 16.65 -9.51 16.42
C VAL A 449 16.26 -10.97 16.43
N ILE A 450 15.51 -11.40 15.41
CA ILE A 450 15.15 -12.80 15.19
C ILE A 450 16.39 -13.56 14.68
N THR A 451 16.76 -14.64 15.36
CA THR A 451 17.87 -15.53 15.01
C THR A 451 17.40 -16.85 14.42
N SER A 452 16.15 -17.26 14.67
CA SER A 452 15.55 -18.42 14.01
C SER A 452 14.04 -18.30 13.85
N VAL A 453 13.53 -18.97 12.82
CA VAL A 453 12.11 -19.07 12.49
C VAL A 453 11.81 -20.50 12.14
N SER A 454 10.76 -21.07 12.72
CA SER A 454 10.30 -22.42 12.43
C SER A 454 8.78 -22.47 12.38
N TRP A 455 8.28 -23.45 11.64
CA TRP A 455 6.87 -23.80 11.56
C TRP A 455 6.67 -25.20 12.16
N ASP A 456 5.75 -25.32 13.10
CA ASP A 456 5.26 -26.60 13.61
C ASP A 456 3.74 -26.67 13.35
N GLY A 457 3.38 -27.34 12.26
CA GLY A 457 2.05 -27.24 11.67
C GLY A 457 1.65 -25.75 11.50
N PRO A 458 0.49 -25.31 12.01
CA PRO A 458 0.02 -23.94 11.88
C PRO A 458 0.70 -22.95 12.85
N VAL A 459 1.59 -23.40 13.74
CA VAL A 459 2.27 -22.54 14.71
C VAL A 459 3.57 -22.01 14.11
N LEU A 460 3.67 -20.68 14.04
CA LEU A 460 4.90 -19.96 13.72
C LEU A 460 5.64 -19.61 15.02
N GLU A 461 6.86 -20.12 15.15
CA GLU A 461 7.75 -19.82 16.26
C GLU A 461 8.89 -18.91 15.79
N LEU A 462 9.08 -17.80 16.51
CA LEU A 462 10.16 -16.85 16.31
C LEU A 462 11.04 -16.85 17.56
N ARG A 463 12.35 -17.09 17.40
CA ARG A 463 13.33 -16.94 18.48
C ARG A 463 14.37 -15.90 18.12
N GLY A 464 14.90 -15.23 19.13
CA GLY A 464 15.87 -14.17 18.91
C GLY A 464 16.45 -13.60 20.19
N GLU A 465 17.14 -12.47 20.03
CA GLU A 465 17.75 -11.71 21.11
C GLU A 465 17.18 -10.29 21.12
N TYR A 466 16.90 -9.79 22.31
CA TYR A 466 16.49 -8.44 22.57
C TYR A 466 17.11 -7.99 23.89
N PRO A 467 18.34 -7.46 23.84
CA PRO A 467 19.11 -7.17 25.04
C PRO A 467 18.75 -5.77 25.57
N ASP A 468 17.47 -5.61 25.92
CA ASP A 468 16.85 -4.41 26.50
C ASP A 468 16.49 -4.68 27.97
N ALA A 469 16.15 -3.64 28.74
CA ALA A 469 15.76 -3.77 30.14
C ALA A 469 14.71 -4.87 30.35
N GLU A 470 14.75 -5.57 31.48
CA GLU A 470 13.84 -6.68 31.79
C GLU A 470 12.35 -6.28 31.76
N GLY A 471 11.49 -7.29 31.82
CA GLY A 471 10.04 -7.13 31.88
C GLY A 471 9.31 -7.68 30.66
N ALA A 472 8.02 -7.94 30.86
CA ALA A 472 7.13 -8.46 29.83
C ALA A 472 7.11 -7.52 28.61
N ARG A 473 7.06 -8.11 27.41
CA ARG A 473 6.94 -7.38 26.16
C ARG A 473 5.91 -8.10 25.29
N ARG A 474 5.28 -7.35 24.39
CA ARG A 474 4.38 -7.89 23.36
C ARG A 474 4.90 -7.52 21.99
N MET A 475 4.96 -8.50 21.11
CA MET A 475 5.22 -8.29 19.70
C MET A 475 3.92 -7.91 18.99
N SER A 476 3.94 -6.80 18.28
CA SER A 476 2.79 -6.29 17.53
C SER A 476 2.96 -6.62 16.05
N LEU A 477 1.94 -7.26 15.46
CA LEU A 477 1.84 -7.53 14.03
C LEU A 477 0.83 -6.56 13.42
N ARG A 478 1.27 -5.71 12.49
CA ARG A 478 0.45 -4.64 11.92
C ARG A 478 0.20 -4.80 10.43
N HIS A 479 -1.07 -4.77 10.06
CA HIS A 479 -1.52 -4.70 8.68
C HIS A 479 -1.68 -3.25 8.19
N ARG A 480 -1.57 -3.05 6.88
CA ARG A 480 -1.76 -1.72 6.26
C ARG A 480 -3.18 -1.15 6.43
N SER A 481 -4.17 -1.98 6.76
CA SER A 481 -5.56 -1.54 7.00
C SER A 481 -5.77 -0.92 8.38
N GLY A 482 -4.75 -0.93 9.25
CA GLY A 482 -4.86 -0.52 10.65
C GLY A 482 -5.12 -1.67 11.62
N LEU A 483 -5.46 -2.87 11.14
CA LEU A 483 -5.63 -4.05 12.00
C LEU A 483 -4.28 -4.45 12.64
N MET A 484 -4.32 -4.77 13.92
CA MET A 484 -3.16 -5.17 14.71
C MET A 484 -3.49 -6.42 15.52
N TYR A 485 -2.50 -7.31 15.63
CA TYR A 485 -2.51 -8.40 16.60
C TYR A 485 -1.33 -8.25 17.54
N HIS A 486 -1.49 -8.75 18.76
CA HIS A 486 -0.42 -8.81 19.75
C HIS A 486 -0.13 -10.27 20.08
N ALA A 487 1.14 -10.61 20.17
CA ALA A 487 1.60 -11.90 20.64
C ALA A 487 2.55 -11.68 21.81
N ASP A 488 2.41 -12.51 22.84
CA ASP A 488 3.29 -12.46 23.99
C ASP A 488 4.72 -12.84 23.59
N MET A 489 5.67 -12.09 24.15
CA MET A 489 7.09 -12.30 23.92
C MET A 489 7.72 -12.76 25.22
N ALA A 490 7.84 -14.07 25.38
CA ALA A 490 8.52 -14.69 26.52
C ALA A 490 10.00 -14.35 26.44
N ARG A 491 10.59 -13.87 27.54
CA ARG A 491 11.99 -13.47 27.63
C ARG A 491 12.72 -14.24 28.74
N SER A 492 13.98 -14.57 28.50
CA SER A 492 14.91 -15.13 29.48
C SER A 492 16.28 -14.48 29.26
N GLY A 493 16.63 -13.52 30.11
CA GLY A 493 17.72 -12.57 29.84
C GLY A 493 17.48 -11.85 28.50
N ASP A 494 18.47 -11.91 27.63
CA ASP A 494 18.41 -11.31 26.30
C ASP A 494 17.60 -12.16 25.31
N ALA A 495 17.44 -13.45 25.54
CA ALA A 495 16.72 -14.33 24.62
C ALA A 495 15.21 -14.05 24.66
N PHE A 496 14.55 -14.12 23.50
CA PHE A 496 13.10 -14.08 23.40
C PHE A 496 12.53 -15.21 22.55
N THR A 497 11.28 -15.57 22.82
CA THR A 497 10.46 -16.46 21.99
C THR A 497 9.06 -15.88 21.82
N VAL A 498 8.55 -15.93 20.59
CA VAL A 498 7.16 -15.60 20.25
C VAL A 498 6.56 -16.78 19.50
N ARG A 499 5.37 -17.20 19.91
CA ARG A 499 4.57 -18.23 19.20
C ARG A 499 3.25 -17.62 18.78
N LEU A 500 2.86 -17.83 17.53
CA LEU A 500 1.59 -17.38 17.00
C LEU A 500 1.02 -18.38 16.00
N LYS A 501 -0.30 -18.46 15.89
CA LYS A 501 -1.00 -19.35 14.96
C LYS A 501 -1.75 -18.51 13.92
N PRO A 502 -1.14 -18.14 12.77
CA PRO A 502 -1.73 -17.19 11.82
C PRO A 502 -3.10 -17.56 11.27
N SER A 503 -3.48 -18.84 11.31
CA SER A 503 -4.81 -19.32 10.92
C SER A 503 -5.89 -19.14 11.98
N GLU A 504 -5.51 -18.84 13.22
CA GLU A 504 -6.38 -18.74 14.40
C GLU A 504 -5.86 -17.62 15.32
N MET A 505 -6.00 -16.39 14.86
CA MET A 505 -5.65 -15.21 15.64
C MET A 505 -6.84 -14.80 16.50
N GLU A 506 -6.61 -14.59 17.81
CA GLU A 506 -7.64 -14.09 18.72
C GLU A 506 -8.03 -12.65 18.36
N ARG A 507 -9.33 -12.41 18.31
CA ARG A 507 -9.94 -11.10 18.07
C ARG A 507 -11.23 -11.00 18.87
N PHE A 508 -11.19 -10.30 20.00
CA PHE A 508 -12.33 -10.11 20.91
C PHE A 508 -13.03 -11.43 21.28
N GLY A 509 -12.26 -12.44 21.69
CA GLY A 509 -12.79 -13.75 22.09
C GLY A 509 -13.13 -14.71 20.95
N GLU A 510 -12.94 -14.32 19.69
CA GLU A 510 -13.09 -15.20 18.53
C GLU A 510 -11.74 -15.54 17.89
N LEU A 511 -11.60 -16.76 17.38
CA LEU A 511 -10.44 -17.17 16.59
C LEU A 511 -10.74 -16.97 15.10
N VAL A 512 -10.01 -16.04 14.48
CA VAL A 512 -10.15 -15.76 13.04
C VAL A 512 -8.81 -15.85 12.34
N PRO A 513 -8.76 -16.30 11.08
CA PRO A 513 -7.51 -16.28 10.33
C PRO A 513 -7.04 -14.85 10.09
N MET A 514 -5.72 -14.66 10.12
CA MET A 514 -5.09 -13.40 9.78
C MET A 514 -5.48 -12.96 8.35
N PRO A 515 -6.07 -11.76 8.17
CA PRO A 515 -6.49 -11.28 6.84
C PRO A 515 -5.36 -11.19 5.82
N SER A 516 -5.72 -11.30 4.54
CA SER A 516 -4.75 -11.27 3.43
C SER A 516 -4.00 -9.93 3.38
N GLY A 517 -2.68 -10.00 3.27
CA GLY A 517 -1.81 -8.84 3.18
C GLY A 517 -0.43 -9.06 3.80
N THR A 518 0.30 -7.95 3.98
CA THR A 518 1.63 -7.93 4.59
C THR A 518 1.53 -7.36 6.00
N TRP A 519 2.06 -8.11 6.96
CA TRP A 519 2.07 -7.80 8.38
C TRP A 519 3.48 -7.48 8.84
N ASN A 520 3.67 -6.26 9.36
CA ASN A 520 4.95 -5.79 9.86
C ASN A 520 5.06 -6.06 11.36
N LEU A 521 6.26 -6.45 11.80
CA LEU A 521 6.52 -6.80 13.20
C LEU A 521 7.25 -5.65 13.92
N SER A 522 6.80 -5.33 15.12
CA SER A 522 7.40 -4.32 15.99
C SER A 522 7.17 -4.65 17.46
N VAL A 523 8.00 -4.12 18.36
CA VAL A 523 7.82 -4.18 19.81
C VAL A 523 7.59 -2.77 20.33
N ARG A 524 6.75 -2.63 21.35
CA ARG A 524 6.56 -1.36 22.06
C ARG A 524 7.53 -1.29 23.24
N HIS A 525 8.37 -0.26 23.25
CA HIS A 525 9.26 0.03 24.38
C HIS A 525 8.45 0.69 25.52
N PRO A 526 8.87 0.56 26.80
CA PRO A 526 8.19 1.20 27.94
C PRO A 526 8.01 2.71 27.82
N THR A 527 8.89 3.41 27.09
CA THR A 527 8.74 4.86 26.78
C THR A 527 7.60 5.17 25.80
N GLY A 528 6.91 4.16 25.27
CA GLY A 528 5.89 4.29 24.24
C GLY A 528 6.42 4.27 22.80
N GLU A 529 7.75 4.25 22.61
CA GLU A 529 8.38 4.16 21.28
C GLU A 529 8.11 2.81 20.61
N ILE A 530 7.84 2.83 19.30
CA ILE A 530 7.69 1.61 18.49
C ILE A 530 9.06 1.23 17.93
N VAL A 531 9.59 0.11 18.41
CA VAL A 531 10.89 -0.43 18.00
C VAL A 531 10.68 -1.49 16.92
N PRO A 532 11.29 -1.35 15.72
CA PRO A 532 11.13 -2.33 14.65
C PRO A 532 11.91 -3.62 14.95
N VAL A 533 11.31 -4.77 14.61
CA VAL A 533 12.00 -6.07 14.67
C VAL A 533 12.92 -6.23 13.45
N ARG A 534 14.03 -6.95 13.62
CA ARG A 534 14.98 -7.32 12.57
C ARG A 534 15.24 -8.82 12.52
N VAL A 535 15.75 -9.32 11.39
CA VAL A 535 16.30 -10.67 11.28
C VAL A 535 17.82 -10.57 11.29
N SER A 536 18.49 -11.44 12.04
CA SER A 536 19.94 -11.54 12.05
C SER A 536 20.46 -11.86 10.64
N HIS A 537 21.49 -11.16 10.17
CA HIS A 537 22.07 -11.43 8.86
C HIS A 537 22.65 -12.85 8.76
N ALA A 538 23.14 -13.41 9.87
CA ALA A 538 23.61 -14.79 9.92
C ALA A 538 22.48 -15.82 9.72
N ALA A 539 21.24 -15.48 10.09
CA ALA A 539 20.07 -16.34 9.92
C ALA A 539 19.42 -16.23 8.53
N LEU A 540 19.68 -15.14 7.80
CA LEU A 540 19.07 -14.89 6.49
C LEU A 540 19.28 -16.04 5.48
N PRO A 541 20.47 -16.69 5.36
CA PRO A 541 20.66 -17.79 4.41
C PRO A 541 19.83 -19.04 4.70
N SER A 542 19.52 -19.33 5.97
CA SER A 542 18.78 -20.50 6.44
C SER A 542 17.30 -20.22 6.74
N LEU A 543 16.85 -18.96 6.62
CA LEU A 543 15.47 -18.57 6.86
C LEU A 543 14.51 -19.31 5.91
N ASP A 544 13.57 -20.07 6.48
CA ASP A 544 12.49 -20.67 5.72
C ASP A 544 11.47 -19.61 5.26
N GLU A 545 11.58 -19.23 3.99
CA GLU A 545 10.68 -18.28 3.33
C GLU A 545 9.64 -18.95 2.42
N SER A 546 9.50 -20.28 2.54
CA SER A 546 8.54 -21.07 1.76
C SER A 546 7.10 -20.76 2.16
N ARG A 547 6.17 -21.17 1.29
CA ARG A 547 4.74 -21.01 1.53
C ARG A 547 4.20 -22.18 2.33
N HIS A 548 3.64 -21.88 3.49
CA HIS A 548 2.90 -22.80 4.34
C HIS A 548 1.41 -22.61 4.12
N SER A 549 0.61 -23.67 4.04
CA SER A 549 -0.84 -23.54 3.75
C SER A 549 -1.70 -24.22 4.81
N PHE A 550 -2.61 -23.45 5.43
CA PHE A 550 -3.51 -23.89 6.50
C PHE A 550 -4.89 -23.29 6.29
N ALA A 551 -5.96 -24.05 6.53
CA ALA A 551 -7.35 -23.58 6.46
C ALA A 551 -7.69 -22.78 5.17
N GLY A 552 -7.23 -23.25 4.01
CA GLY A 552 -7.47 -22.58 2.73
C GLY A 552 -6.71 -21.26 2.52
N ARG A 553 -5.68 -20.98 3.35
CA ARG A 553 -4.82 -19.80 3.26
C ARG A 553 -3.35 -20.19 3.12
N GLY A 554 -2.57 -19.32 2.49
CA GLY A 554 -1.12 -19.41 2.40
C GLY A 554 -0.45 -18.36 3.29
N TYR A 555 0.62 -18.76 3.97
CA TYR A 555 1.42 -17.93 4.85
C TYR A 555 2.90 -18.03 4.45
N ARG A 556 3.60 -16.89 4.48
CA ARG A 556 5.04 -16.82 4.23
C ARG A 556 5.66 -15.85 5.22
N PHE A 557 6.67 -16.29 5.95
CA PHE A 557 7.52 -15.40 6.72
C PHE A 557 8.74 -15.04 5.86
N VAL A 558 8.93 -13.77 5.53
CA VAL A 558 10.03 -13.34 4.63
C VAL A 558 10.76 -12.14 5.19
N SER A 559 12.02 -11.98 4.78
CA SER A 559 12.77 -10.75 5.04
C SER A 559 12.74 -9.84 3.80
N THR A 560 12.18 -8.64 3.94
CA THR A 560 12.19 -7.59 2.90
C THR A 560 13.18 -6.49 3.26
N ARG A 561 13.58 -5.68 2.27
CA ARG A 561 14.55 -4.58 2.45
C ARG A 561 15.84 -5.03 3.16
N PHE A 562 16.25 -6.27 2.89
CA PHE A 562 17.37 -7.01 3.49
C PHE A 562 17.04 -7.76 4.78
N ASP A 563 16.77 -7.07 5.89
CA ASP A 563 16.67 -7.65 7.25
C ASP A 563 15.33 -7.34 7.96
N VAL A 564 14.33 -6.83 7.24
CA VAL A 564 13.04 -6.43 7.81
C VAL A 564 12.05 -7.60 7.70
N PRO A 565 11.67 -8.26 8.81
CA PRO A 565 10.74 -9.38 8.78
C PRO A 565 9.32 -8.91 8.48
N VAL A 566 8.63 -9.64 7.62
CA VAL A 566 7.20 -9.51 7.40
C VAL A 566 6.53 -10.88 7.31
N LEU A 567 5.35 -10.99 7.89
CA LEU A 567 4.47 -12.13 7.69
C LEU A 567 3.46 -11.80 6.58
N MET A 568 3.43 -12.60 5.53
CA MET A 568 2.49 -12.47 4.43
C MET A 568 1.40 -13.52 4.59
N ALA A 569 0.15 -13.08 4.55
CA ALA A 569 -1.02 -13.95 4.49
C ALA A 569 -1.73 -13.74 3.15
N GLU A 570 -2.18 -14.81 2.53
CA GLU A 570 -2.95 -14.78 1.29
C GLU A 570 -4.02 -15.86 1.27
N GLU A 571 -5.22 -15.50 0.86
CA GLU A 571 -6.30 -16.47 0.63
C GLU A 571 -5.98 -17.37 -0.57
N SER A 572 -6.14 -18.70 -0.41
CA SER A 572 -6.01 -19.63 -1.53
C SER A 572 -7.23 -19.52 -2.42
N ARG A 573 -7.00 -19.26 -3.71
CA ARG A 573 -8.06 -19.11 -4.72
C ARG A 573 -7.80 -20.03 -5.91
N PRO A 574 -8.85 -20.61 -6.51
CA PRO A 574 -8.76 -21.24 -7.83
C PRO A 574 -8.21 -20.26 -8.88
N ALA A 575 -7.57 -20.79 -9.93
CA ALA A 575 -6.90 -19.97 -10.94
C ALA A 575 -7.88 -19.03 -11.69
N ASP A 576 -9.09 -19.49 -11.94
CA ASP A 576 -10.18 -18.76 -12.59
C ASP A 576 -10.81 -17.67 -11.70
N GLU A 577 -10.50 -17.64 -10.40
CA GLU A 577 -10.92 -16.59 -9.47
C GLU A 577 -9.80 -15.61 -9.11
N LYS A 578 -8.58 -15.85 -9.62
CA LYS A 578 -7.40 -15.05 -9.33
C LYS A 578 -7.25 -13.90 -10.33
N GLY A 579 -6.84 -12.75 -9.79
CA GLY A 579 -6.44 -11.60 -10.60
C GLY A 579 -7.57 -10.95 -11.39
N VAL A 580 -7.20 -9.98 -12.22
CA VAL A 580 -8.17 -9.24 -13.05
C VAL A 580 -8.73 -10.11 -14.17
N ALA A 581 -7.93 -11.02 -14.73
CA ALA A 581 -8.37 -11.91 -15.80
C ALA A 581 -9.46 -12.89 -15.33
N GLY A 582 -9.25 -13.61 -14.22
CA GLY A 582 -10.24 -14.55 -13.67
C GLY A 582 -11.53 -13.84 -13.26
N THR A 583 -11.41 -12.76 -12.46
CA THR A 583 -12.56 -11.96 -12.07
C THR A 583 -13.30 -11.30 -13.24
N HIS A 584 -12.62 -10.99 -14.35
CA HIS A 584 -13.27 -10.52 -15.57
C HIS A 584 -14.15 -11.61 -16.21
N VAL A 585 -13.66 -12.85 -16.30
CA VAL A 585 -14.45 -13.98 -16.80
C VAL A 585 -15.66 -14.24 -15.91
N LEU A 586 -15.47 -14.22 -14.59
CA LEU A 586 -16.58 -14.37 -13.64
C LEU A 586 -17.66 -13.30 -13.85
N ARG A 587 -17.28 -12.04 -14.04
CA ARG A 587 -18.22 -10.92 -14.17
C ARG A 587 -18.89 -10.82 -15.54
N ARG A 588 -18.19 -11.18 -16.62
CA ARG A 588 -18.66 -10.97 -18.01
C ARG A 588 -19.28 -12.21 -18.63
N VAL A 589 -18.98 -13.39 -18.11
CA VAL A 589 -19.43 -14.67 -18.67
C VAL A 589 -20.24 -15.44 -17.63
N PHE A 590 -19.63 -15.77 -16.49
CA PHE A 590 -20.28 -16.63 -15.50
C PHE A 590 -21.50 -15.98 -14.84
N TYR A 591 -21.37 -14.75 -14.33
CA TYR A 591 -22.46 -14.03 -13.65
C TYR A 591 -23.66 -13.79 -14.57
N PRO A 592 -23.53 -13.29 -15.81
CA PRO A 592 -24.65 -13.19 -16.74
C PRO A 592 -25.32 -14.52 -17.04
N ALA A 593 -24.56 -15.62 -17.17
CA ALA A 593 -25.13 -16.96 -17.34
C ALA A 593 -25.96 -17.37 -16.12
N GLN A 594 -25.43 -17.17 -14.90
CA GLN A 594 -26.16 -17.47 -13.66
C GLN A 594 -27.44 -16.63 -13.48
N ARG A 595 -27.50 -15.40 -14.04
CA ARG A 595 -28.73 -14.59 -14.03
C ARG A 595 -29.83 -15.16 -14.93
N GLY A 596 -29.50 -16.02 -15.89
CA GLY A 596 -30.48 -16.71 -16.72
C GLY A 596 -31.09 -17.94 -16.04
N GLU A 597 -30.52 -18.39 -14.93
CA GLU A 597 -31.02 -19.55 -14.17
C GLU A 597 -32.16 -19.15 -13.22
N PRO A 598 -33.00 -20.11 -12.79
CA PRO A 598 -34.02 -19.88 -11.77
C PRO A 598 -33.43 -19.35 -10.46
N LEU A 599 -34.21 -18.47 -9.81
CA LEU A 599 -33.91 -18.01 -8.46
C LEU A 599 -34.08 -19.14 -7.44
N ASN A 600 -33.22 -19.14 -6.44
CA ASN A 600 -33.30 -19.94 -5.24
C ASN A 600 -34.07 -19.17 -4.17
N ASP A 601 -34.84 -19.88 -3.35
CA ASP A 601 -35.44 -19.31 -2.14
C ASP A 601 -34.36 -19.14 -1.05
N ALA A 602 -33.57 -18.10 -1.24
CA ALA A 602 -32.37 -17.82 -0.48
C ALA A 602 -32.23 -16.32 -0.21
N THR A 603 -31.57 -15.98 0.90
CA THR A 603 -31.26 -14.60 1.28
C THR A 603 -29.76 -14.43 1.45
N VAL A 604 -29.19 -13.47 0.73
CA VAL A 604 -27.77 -13.09 0.84
C VAL A 604 -27.62 -11.95 1.82
N TYR A 605 -26.67 -12.06 2.74
CA TYR A 605 -26.31 -11.06 3.73
C TYR A 605 -24.90 -10.53 3.50
N VAL A 606 -24.77 -9.20 3.35
CA VAL A 606 -23.48 -8.54 3.10
C VAL A 606 -23.31 -7.27 3.93
N VAL A 607 -22.34 -7.28 4.84
CA VAL A 607 -21.97 -6.11 5.65
C VAL A 607 -20.58 -5.62 5.27
N ASN A 608 -20.47 -4.33 4.87
CA ASN A 608 -19.19 -3.69 4.56
C ASN A 608 -18.27 -4.53 3.63
N ASP A 609 -18.81 -5.00 2.49
CA ASP A 609 -18.11 -5.88 1.54
C ASP A 609 -17.66 -7.23 2.16
N GLY A 610 -18.45 -7.74 3.11
CA GLY A 610 -18.29 -9.04 3.78
C GLY A 610 -17.28 -9.07 4.92
N ARG A 611 -16.99 -7.93 5.57
CA ARG A 611 -15.91 -7.83 6.58
C ARG A 611 -16.37 -8.04 8.02
N HIS A 612 -17.67 -7.98 8.28
CA HIS A 612 -18.23 -8.00 9.63
C HIS A 612 -19.51 -8.83 9.68
N TYR A 613 -19.72 -9.50 10.81
CA TYR A 613 -21.02 -9.96 11.25
C TYR A 613 -21.54 -8.93 12.25
N ALA A 614 -22.35 -7.98 11.77
CA ALA A 614 -22.73 -6.80 12.55
C ALA A 614 -23.92 -6.07 11.92
N ASP A 615 -24.34 -4.98 12.58
CA ASP A 615 -25.22 -3.95 12.03
C ASP A 615 -26.64 -4.48 11.71
N SER A 616 -27.45 -3.71 10.97
CA SER A 616 -28.88 -4.02 10.81
C SER A 616 -29.10 -5.32 10.03
N VAL A 617 -28.13 -5.69 9.19
CA VAL A 617 -28.12 -6.95 8.42
C VAL A 617 -28.04 -8.16 9.36
N ARG A 618 -27.22 -8.09 10.42
CA ARG A 618 -27.13 -9.12 11.46
C ARG A 618 -28.46 -9.28 12.19
N ALA A 619 -29.04 -8.16 12.64
CA ALA A 619 -30.32 -8.20 13.35
C ALA A 619 -31.44 -8.86 12.52
N ILE A 620 -31.55 -8.50 11.23
CA ILE A 620 -32.52 -9.11 10.31
C ILE A 620 -32.27 -10.62 10.14
N TYR A 621 -31.01 -11.05 10.04
CA TYR A 621 -30.66 -12.47 9.96
C TYR A 621 -31.08 -13.23 11.23
N GLU A 622 -30.70 -12.72 12.41
CA GLU A 622 -30.98 -13.37 13.70
C GLU A 622 -32.49 -13.44 13.98
N GLU A 623 -33.25 -12.39 13.64
CA GLU A 623 -34.71 -12.39 13.80
C GLU A 623 -35.40 -13.39 12.87
N ARG A 624 -34.94 -13.54 11.62
CA ARG A 624 -35.49 -14.56 10.70
C ARG A 624 -35.24 -15.96 11.23
N LEU A 625 -34.04 -16.25 11.75
CA LEU A 625 -33.75 -17.54 12.38
C LEU A 625 -34.64 -17.78 13.61
N ARG A 626 -34.83 -16.76 14.45
CA ARG A 626 -35.68 -16.85 15.65
C ARG A 626 -37.13 -17.17 15.32
N ARG A 627 -37.63 -16.72 14.16
CA ARG A 627 -38.97 -17.02 13.64
C ARG A 627 -39.08 -18.37 12.93
N GLY A 628 -38.00 -19.15 12.86
CA GLY A 628 -37.99 -20.47 12.23
C GLY A 628 -37.98 -20.45 10.70
N ASP A 629 -37.42 -19.39 10.10
CA ASP A 629 -37.23 -19.34 8.64
C ASP A 629 -36.20 -20.40 8.21
N ASP A 630 -36.66 -21.41 7.48
CA ASP A 630 -35.87 -22.58 7.05
C ASP A 630 -35.27 -22.43 5.65
N ARG A 631 -35.48 -21.28 5.00
CA ARG A 631 -34.90 -20.95 3.70
C ARG A 631 -33.38 -20.83 3.78
N GLU A 632 -32.72 -20.84 2.62
CA GLU A 632 -31.26 -20.77 2.59
C GLU A 632 -30.75 -19.37 3.00
N HIS A 633 -29.94 -19.31 4.06
CA HIS A 633 -29.25 -18.08 4.48
C HIS A 633 -27.79 -18.11 4.03
N ILE A 634 -27.36 -17.10 3.28
CA ILE A 634 -26.02 -17.03 2.71
C ILE A 634 -25.29 -15.79 3.20
N TRP A 635 -24.20 -15.95 3.94
CA TRP A 635 -23.34 -14.84 4.35
C TRP A 635 -22.13 -14.70 3.44
N ILE A 636 -21.92 -13.50 2.91
CA ILE A 636 -20.71 -13.20 2.15
C ILE A 636 -19.61 -12.80 3.12
N VAL A 637 -18.55 -13.61 3.18
CA VAL A 637 -17.42 -13.42 4.10
C VAL A 637 -16.14 -13.15 3.34
N LYS A 638 -15.51 -12.02 3.64
CA LYS A 638 -14.24 -11.60 3.08
C LYS A 638 -13.11 -12.04 3.98
N ASP A 639 -12.14 -12.72 3.39
CA ASP A 639 -10.91 -13.13 4.08
C ASP A 639 -11.14 -13.98 5.36
N GLY A 640 -12.29 -14.67 5.47
CA GLY A 640 -12.63 -15.43 6.69
C GLY A 640 -12.77 -14.54 7.93
N ALA A 641 -13.20 -13.28 7.77
CA ALA A 641 -13.20 -12.29 8.83
C ALA A 641 -14.10 -12.61 10.04
N PHE A 642 -15.04 -13.55 9.90
CA PHE A 642 -15.94 -14.04 10.94
C PHE A 642 -16.57 -15.37 10.51
N VAL A 643 -17.23 -16.05 11.44
CA VAL A 643 -18.11 -17.19 11.18
C VAL A 643 -19.51 -16.81 11.69
N PRO A 644 -20.55 -16.75 10.83
CA PRO A 644 -21.90 -16.45 11.29
C PRO A 644 -22.43 -17.62 12.15
N PRO A 645 -23.15 -17.35 13.25
CA PRO A 645 -23.81 -18.39 14.04
C PRO A 645 -25.00 -18.97 13.26
N GLY A 646 -25.44 -20.18 13.63
CA GLY A 646 -26.61 -20.83 13.04
C GLY A 646 -26.33 -21.58 11.72
N PRO A 647 -27.37 -21.91 10.94
CA PRO A 647 -27.26 -22.80 9.77
C PRO A 647 -26.79 -22.11 8.48
N ALA A 648 -26.31 -20.87 8.53
CA ALA A 648 -25.98 -20.13 7.32
C ALA A 648 -24.80 -20.72 6.52
N THR A 649 -24.95 -20.72 5.19
CA THR A 649 -23.89 -21.02 4.25
C THR A 649 -22.91 -19.84 4.18
N VAL A 650 -21.63 -20.10 4.46
CA VAL A 650 -20.56 -19.12 4.32
C VAL A 650 -20.02 -19.14 2.88
N VAL A 651 -20.15 -18.01 2.18
CA VAL A 651 -19.66 -17.84 0.81
C VAL A 651 -18.53 -16.82 0.77
N ARG A 652 -17.41 -17.20 0.16
CA ARG A 652 -16.21 -16.36 0.08
C ARG A 652 -16.43 -15.14 -0.83
N ALA A 653 -16.10 -13.96 -0.32
CA ALA A 653 -16.21 -12.71 -1.09
C ALA A 653 -15.38 -12.74 -2.38
N GLY A 654 -16.12 -12.70 -3.49
CA GLY A 654 -15.59 -12.61 -4.86
C GLY A 654 -15.29 -13.95 -5.50
N SER A 655 -15.67 -15.06 -4.87
CA SER A 655 -15.62 -16.39 -5.48
C SER A 655 -16.70 -16.58 -6.55
N ARG A 656 -16.62 -17.69 -7.28
CA ARG A 656 -17.66 -18.11 -8.20
C ARG A 656 -19.01 -18.26 -7.50
N GLU A 657 -19.03 -18.85 -6.31
CA GLU A 657 -20.23 -19.03 -5.48
C GLU A 657 -20.83 -17.68 -5.07
N HIS A 658 -20.01 -16.66 -4.76
CA HIS A 658 -20.52 -15.31 -4.49
C HIS A 658 -21.24 -14.70 -5.70
N HIS A 659 -20.71 -14.89 -6.92
CA HIS A 659 -21.38 -14.42 -8.13
C HIS A 659 -22.70 -15.17 -8.36
N ALA A 660 -22.72 -16.49 -8.11
CA ALA A 660 -23.94 -17.29 -8.23
C ALA A 660 -25.00 -16.89 -7.19
N ALA A 661 -24.60 -16.73 -5.92
CA ALA A 661 -25.50 -16.31 -4.84
C ALA A 661 -26.17 -14.97 -5.14
N LEU A 662 -25.39 -13.93 -5.49
CA LEU A 662 -26.00 -12.65 -5.86
C LEU A 662 -26.84 -12.70 -7.14
N ALA A 663 -26.55 -13.62 -8.09
CA ALA A 663 -27.34 -13.76 -9.31
C ALA A 663 -28.67 -14.51 -9.11
N ARG A 664 -28.74 -15.38 -8.09
CA ARG A 664 -29.78 -16.39 -7.95
C ARG A 664 -30.57 -16.32 -6.65
N SER A 665 -30.15 -15.57 -5.63
CA SER A 665 -30.93 -15.46 -4.39
C SER A 665 -32.09 -14.49 -4.54
N ARG A 666 -33.25 -14.87 -4.00
CA ARG A 666 -34.48 -14.06 -4.05
C ARG A 666 -34.36 -12.76 -3.26
N HIS A 667 -33.65 -12.77 -2.13
CA HIS A 667 -33.43 -11.59 -1.30
C HIS A 667 -31.95 -11.28 -1.13
N ILE A 668 -31.62 -9.99 -1.07
CA ILE A 668 -30.27 -9.49 -0.78
C ILE A 668 -30.40 -8.39 0.27
N VAL A 669 -29.74 -8.57 1.42
CA VAL A 669 -29.74 -7.62 2.54
C VAL A 669 -28.33 -7.09 2.72
N THR A 670 -28.16 -5.77 2.64
CA THR A 670 -26.85 -5.13 2.77
C THR A 670 -26.93 -3.76 3.43
N ASN A 671 -25.82 -3.27 4.00
CA ASN A 671 -25.73 -1.96 4.64
C ASN A 671 -24.80 -0.97 3.92
N SER A 672 -24.24 -1.37 2.78
CA SER A 672 -23.31 -0.58 1.99
C SER A 672 -23.52 -0.87 0.50
N PHE A 673 -22.74 -0.20 -0.36
CA PHE A 673 -22.78 -0.50 -1.78
C PHE A 673 -22.24 -1.91 -2.06
N LEU A 674 -22.98 -2.66 -2.87
CA LEU A 674 -22.63 -3.98 -3.39
C LEU A 674 -21.49 -3.89 -4.43
N PRO A 675 -20.89 -5.02 -4.82
CA PRO A 675 -19.83 -5.00 -5.82
C PRO A 675 -20.31 -4.39 -7.15
N ALA A 676 -19.52 -3.49 -7.73
CA ALA A 676 -19.92 -2.69 -8.90
C ALA A 676 -20.39 -3.47 -10.16
N TRP A 677 -20.13 -4.78 -10.23
CA TRP A 677 -20.57 -5.68 -11.29
C TRP A 677 -21.97 -6.27 -11.07
N PHE A 678 -22.50 -6.20 -9.85
CA PHE A 678 -23.83 -6.70 -9.51
C PHE A 678 -24.92 -5.82 -10.13
N ARG A 679 -25.96 -6.45 -10.67
CA ARG A 679 -27.19 -5.81 -11.14
C ARG A 679 -28.36 -6.67 -10.67
N ALA A 680 -29.23 -6.06 -9.86
CA ALA A 680 -30.46 -6.70 -9.43
C ALA A 680 -31.30 -7.14 -10.64
N ARG A 681 -31.97 -8.28 -10.50
CA ARG A 681 -33.02 -8.72 -11.43
C ARG A 681 -34.37 -8.20 -10.92
N GLU A 682 -35.35 -8.09 -11.81
CA GLU A 682 -36.71 -7.63 -11.46
C GLU A 682 -37.43 -8.56 -10.48
N ASP A 683 -37.02 -9.83 -10.41
CA ASP A 683 -37.57 -10.86 -9.52
C ASP A 683 -36.77 -11.04 -8.22
N GLN A 684 -35.78 -10.18 -7.95
CA GLN A 684 -35.03 -10.12 -6.69
C GLN A 684 -35.50 -8.93 -5.85
N VAL A 685 -35.33 -9.02 -4.53
CA VAL A 685 -35.58 -7.93 -3.59
C VAL A 685 -34.28 -7.54 -2.88
N VAL A 686 -33.83 -6.31 -3.08
CA VAL A 686 -32.64 -5.72 -2.46
C VAL A 686 -33.05 -4.77 -1.34
N VAL A 687 -32.78 -5.19 -0.10
CA VAL A 687 -32.93 -4.40 1.11
C VAL A 687 -31.61 -3.69 1.42
N GLN A 688 -31.59 -2.37 1.24
CA GLN A 688 -30.49 -1.52 1.65
C GLN A 688 -30.77 -0.96 3.05
N ALA A 689 -30.09 -1.50 4.05
CA ALA A 689 -30.17 -1.02 5.43
C ALA A 689 -29.47 0.32 5.63
N TRP A 690 -28.54 0.69 4.73
CA TRP A 690 -27.56 1.75 4.96
C TRP A 690 -26.90 1.58 6.34
N HIS A 691 -26.21 2.59 6.87
CA HIS A 691 -25.45 2.46 8.11
C HIS A 691 -25.65 3.64 9.07
N GLY A 692 -26.86 4.20 9.06
CA GLY A 692 -27.34 5.17 10.04
C GLY A 692 -27.70 6.53 9.47
N THR A 693 -28.28 7.36 10.33
CA THR A 693 -28.68 8.73 10.00
C THR A 693 -27.47 9.60 9.62
N PRO A 694 -27.44 10.22 8.43
CA PRO A 694 -26.30 11.01 8.01
C PRO A 694 -26.15 12.31 8.83
N ALA A 695 -25.07 12.44 9.60
CA ALA A 695 -24.70 13.72 10.20
C ALA A 695 -24.09 14.69 9.15
N LYS A 696 -23.43 14.12 8.14
CA LYS A 696 -22.63 14.82 7.13
C LYS A 696 -23.27 14.67 5.77
N ARG A 697 -23.05 15.66 4.91
CA ARG A 697 -23.46 15.58 3.51
C ARG A 697 -22.82 14.36 2.83
N ILE A 698 -23.66 13.55 2.18
CA ILE A 698 -23.29 12.32 1.48
C ILE A 698 -23.92 12.28 0.09
N GLY A 699 -23.45 11.36 -0.75
CA GLY A 699 -23.98 11.18 -2.11
C GLY A 699 -23.97 12.47 -2.93
N ASN A 700 -25.13 12.82 -3.48
CA ASN A 700 -25.40 14.03 -4.27
C ASN A 700 -25.06 15.33 -3.56
N ASP A 701 -25.14 15.35 -2.24
CA ASP A 701 -25.07 16.61 -1.47
C ASP A 701 -23.64 17.02 -1.14
N LEU A 702 -22.65 16.22 -1.53
CA LEU A 702 -21.24 16.51 -1.29
C LEU A 702 -20.82 17.82 -1.99
N PRO A 703 -20.13 18.76 -1.31
CA PRO A 703 -19.82 20.08 -1.87
C PRO A 703 -19.01 20.11 -3.18
N HIS A 704 -18.28 19.03 -3.50
CA HIS A 704 -17.52 18.94 -4.74
C HIS A 704 -18.36 18.39 -5.92
N MET A 705 -19.49 17.73 -5.64
CA MET A 705 -20.39 17.22 -6.67
C MET A 705 -21.07 18.36 -7.44
N SER A 706 -21.27 19.52 -6.82
CA SER A 706 -21.76 20.73 -7.51
C SER A 706 -20.74 21.33 -8.48
N ARG A 707 -19.45 21.02 -8.34
CA ARG A 707 -18.35 21.57 -9.16
C ARG A 707 -17.93 20.65 -10.31
N ASP A 708 -18.07 19.34 -10.14
CA ASP A 708 -17.75 18.32 -11.15
C ASP A 708 -18.82 17.22 -11.15
N PRO A 709 -19.97 17.45 -11.81
CA PRO A 709 -21.18 16.66 -11.56
C PRO A 709 -21.18 15.21 -12.08
N ARG A 710 -20.11 14.68 -12.70
CA ARG A 710 -20.17 13.36 -13.37
C ARG A 710 -18.89 12.49 -13.39
N PRO A 711 -18.19 12.26 -12.27
CA PRO A 711 -17.12 11.25 -12.26
C PRO A 711 -17.69 9.84 -12.53
N PRO A 712 -16.96 8.91 -13.19
CA PRO A 712 -17.45 7.55 -13.50
C PRO A 712 -17.94 6.73 -12.29
N VAL A 713 -17.53 7.08 -11.07
CA VAL A 713 -18.04 6.50 -9.81
C VAL A 713 -19.52 6.81 -9.60
N TRP A 714 -19.98 7.99 -10.02
CA TRP A 714 -21.37 8.44 -9.88
C TRP A 714 -22.34 7.58 -10.70
N TYR A 715 -22.03 7.35 -11.99
CA TYR A 715 -22.85 6.48 -12.84
C TYR A 715 -23.01 5.07 -12.25
N ARG A 716 -22.00 4.59 -11.53
CA ARG A 716 -22.05 3.28 -10.87
C ARG A 716 -22.97 3.32 -9.64
N GLN A 717 -22.84 4.35 -8.80
CA GLN A 717 -23.71 4.54 -7.64
C GLN A 717 -25.17 4.68 -8.07
N ALA A 718 -25.46 5.56 -9.04
CA ALA A 718 -26.80 5.74 -9.55
C ALA A 718 -27.39 4.47 -10.18
N ALA A 719 -26.57 3.64 -10.84
CA ALA A 719 -27.02 2.36 -11.37
C ALA A 719 -27.35 1.34 -10.28
N GLU A 720 -26.65 1.37 -9.15
CA GLU A 720 -26.91 0.48 -8.03
C GLU A 720 -28.13 0.94 -7.21
N VAL A 721 -28.25 2.23 -6.91
CA VAL A 721 -29.39 2.82 -6.19
C VAL A 721 -30.73 2.50 -6.89
N ARG A 722 -30.73 2.43 -8.22
CA ARG A 722 -31.91 2.03 -9.00
C ARG A 722 -32.34 0.57 -8.80
N GLY A 723 -31.42 -0.27 -8.36
CA GLY A 723 -31.69 -1.68 -8.07
C GLY A 723 -31.94 -1.96 -6.59
N TRP A 724 -32.16 -0.92 -5.77
CA TRP A 724 -32.66 -1.08 -4.41
C TRP A 724 -34.18 -1.10 -4.45
N ASP A 725 -34.80 -2.03 -3.74
CA ASP A 725 -36.25 -2.15 -3.63
C ASP A 725 -36.75 -1.47 -2.35
N VAL A 726 -35.99 -1.62 -1.26
CA VAL A 726 -36.29 -1.00 0.04
C VAL A 726 -35.03 -0.35 0.60
N LEU A 727 -35.13 0.93 0.98
CA LEU A 727 -34.11 1.65 1.76
C LEU A 727 -34.61 1.85 3.19
N LEU A 728 -33.86 1.39 4.20
CA LEU A 728 -34.25 1.60 5.59
C LEU A 728 -33.94 3.05 6.03
N SER A 729 -34.81 3.60 6.88
CA SER A 729 -34.67 4.91 7.49
C SER A 729 -34.98 4.84 8.99
N GLN A 730 -34.14 5.53 9.78
CA GLN A 730 -34.28 5.58 11.23
C GLN A 730 -35.48 6.45 11.66
N SER A 731 -35.78 7.51 10.92
CA SER A 731 -36.74 8.54 11.33
C SER A 731 -37.33 9.32 10.15
N PRO A 732 -38.47 10.01 10.36
CA PRO A 732 -39.04 10.93 9.38
C PRO A 732 -38.09 12.06 8.97
N TRP A 733 -37.12 12.42 9.83
CA TRP A 733 -36.07 13.39 9.49
C TRP A 733 -35.03 12.81 8.53
N ALA A 734 -34.60 11.57 8.76
CA ALA A 734 -33.58 10.92 7.93
C ALA A 734 -34.09 10.56 6.53
N THR A 735 -35.39 10.25 6.40
CA THR A 735 -36.03 9.85 5.13
C THR A 735 -35.77 10.82 3.97
N PRO A 736 -36.14 12.12 4.05
CA PRO A 736 -35.90 13.05 2.95
C PRO A 736 -34.41 13.25 2.67
N VAL A 737 -33.57 13.28 3.71
CA VAL A 737 -32.11 13.42 3.58
C VAL A 737 -31.50 12.27 2.78
N LEU A 738 -31.82 11.02 3.14
CA LEU A 738 -31.34 9.84 2.43
C LEU A 738 -31.87 9.79 0.99
N ARG A 739 -33.14 10.16 0.80
CA ARG A 739 -33.79 10.19 -0.52
C ARG A 739 -33.09 11.16 -1.48
N GLU A 740 -32.82 12.39 -1.03
CA GLU A 740 -32.12 13.41 -1.82
C GLU A 740 -30.66 13.03 -2.08
N ALA A 741 -29.94 12.64 -1.02
CA ALA A 741 -28.53 12.28 -1.09
C ALA A 741 -28.26 11.15 -2.09
N PHE A 742 -29.14 10.15 -2.19
CA PHE A 742 -28.99 9.07 -3.17
C PHE A 742 -29.75 9.28 -4.47
N GLY A 743 -30.64 10.28 -4.54
CA GLY A 743 -31.59 10.41 -5.65
C GLY A 743 -32.50 9.19 -5.79
N TYR A 744 -32.77 8.52 -4.66
CA TYR A 744 -33.54 7.30 -4.61
C TYR A 744 -35.04 7.60 -4.74
N LYS A 745 -35.75 6.82 -5.55
CA LYS A 745 -37.18 7.04 -5.84
C LYS A 745 -38.09 5.89 -5.41
N GLY A 746 -37.49 4.79 -4.94
CA GLY A 746 -38.22 3.63 -4.46
C GLY A 746 -38.74 3.80 -3.04
N GLU A 747 -39.14 2.67 -2.46
CA GLU A 747 -39.70 2.62 -1.11
C GLU A 747 -38.62 2.88 -0.06
N VAL A 748 -38.91 3.83 0.83
CA VAL A 748 -38.12 4.06 2.05
C VAL A 748 -38.95 3.56 3.22
N LEU A 749 -38.45 2.54 3.91
CA LEU A 749 -39.12 1.97 5.07
C LEU A 749 -38.63 2.67 6.34
N GLU A 750 -39.48 3.48 6.95
CA GLU A 750 -39.25 4.11 8.25
C GLU A 750 -39.45 3.10 9.37
N SER A 751 -38.52 2.17 9.51
CA SER A 751 -38.57 1.10 10.51
C SER A 751 -37.98 1.50 11.86
N GLY A 752 -37.16 2.55 11.93
CA GLY A 752 -36.05 2.58 12.89
C GLY A 752 -34.87 1.77 12.34
N LEU A 753 -33.79 1.62 13.09
CA LEU A 753 -32.64 0.80 12.66
C LEU A 753 -32.64 -0.55 13.38
N PRO A 754 -32.73 -1.69 12.67
CA PRO A 754 -32.67 -3.03 13.27
C PRO A 754 -31.49 -3.23 14.23
N ARG A 755 -30.31 -2.67 13.92
CA ARG A 755 -29.13 -2.76 14.80
C ARG A 755 -29.30 -2.11 16.17
N ASN A 756 -30.26 -1.19 16.32
CA ASN A 756 -30.51 -0.45 17.55
C ASN A 756 -31.50 -1.17 18.48
N ASP A 757 -32.19 -2.23 18.02
CA ASP A 757 -33.15 -2.95 18.84
C ASP A 757 -32.52 -3.52 20.12
N VAL A 758 -31.24 -3.92 20.05
CA VAL A 758 -30.49 -4.40 21.22
C VAL A 758 -30.39 -3.36 22.35
N LEU A 759 -30.43 -2.06 22.02
CA LEU A 759 -30.31 -0.96 22.98
C LEU A 759 -31.57 -0.81 23.85
N SER A 760 -32.71 -1.34 23.39
CA SER A 760 -34.01 -1.30 24.09
C SER A 760 -34.56 -2.71 24.35
N SER A 761 -33.74 -3.75 24.16
CA SER A 761 -34.13 -5.14 24.39
C SER A 761 -34.44 -5.42 25.87
N PRO A 762 -35.42 -6.28 26.18
CA PRO A 762 -35.62 -6.77 27.56
C PRO A 762 -34.37 -7.50 28.10
N ASP A 763 -33.58 -8.12 27.22
CA ASP A 763 -32.36 -8.89 27.58
C ASP A 763 -31.08 -8.04 27.56
N ARG A 764 -31.24 -6.71 27.50
CA ARG A 764 -30.13 -5.74 27.38
C ARG A 764 -29.01 -5.98 28.38
N GLU A 765 -29.34 -6.22 29.66
CA GLU A 765 -28.35 -6.36 30.72
C GLU A 765 -27.50 -7.64 30.57
N GLU A 766 -28.12 -8.75 30.14
CA GLU A 766 -27.41 -10.00 29.87
C GLU A 766 -26.44 -9.83 28.67
N LEU A 767 -26.94 -9.22 27.58
CA LEU A 767 -26.13 -8.93 26.40
C LEU A 767 -24.98 -7.98 26.72
N ALA A 768 -25.23 -6.93 27.51
CA ALA A 768 -24.21 -6.00 27.98
C ALA A 768 -23.16 -6.72 28.83
N ALA A 769 -23.57 -7.60 29.74
CA ALA A 769 -22.64 -8.38 30.56
C ALA A 769 -21.74 -9.30 29.70
N ALA A 770 -22.28 -9.92 28.65
CA ALA A 770 -21.49 -10.71 27.71
C ALA A 770 -20.45 -9.86 26.95
N VAL A 771 -20.83 -8.68 26.48
CA VAL A 771 -19.91 -7.74 25.80
C VAL A 771 -18.85 -7.22 26.77
N ARG A 772 -19.21 -6.86 28.01
CA ARG A 772 -18.28 -6.44 29.07
C ARG A 772 -17.23 -7.51 29.35
N ARG A 773 -17.64 -8.78 29.50
CA ARG A 773 -16.71 -9.91 29.67
C ARG A 773 -15.77 -10.06 28.47
N ARG A 774 -16.29 -10.00 27.25
CA ARG A 774 -15.50 -10.10 26.01
C ARG A 774 -14.45 -8.99 25.88
N LEU A 775 -14.76 -7.79 26.36
CA LEU A 775 -13.86 -6.64 26.36
C LEU A 775 -12.92 -6.61 27.58
N GLY A 776 -13.09 -7.49 28.57
CA GLY A 776 -12.29 -7.52 29.78
C GLY A 776 -12.52 -6.29 30.69
N LEU A 777 -13.74 -5.75 30.72
CA LEU A 777 -14.06 -4.56 31.52
C LEU A 777 -14.23 -4.91 33.00
N ILE A 778 -13.75 -4.02 33.88
CA ILE A 778 -13.85 -4.19 35.33
C ILE A 778 -15.31 -3.97 35.78
N GLU A 779 -15.80 -4.86 36.64
CA GLU A 779 -17.14 -4.77 37.21
C GLU A 779 -17.32 -3.51 38.07
N GLY A 780 -18.52 -2.94 38.10
CA GLY A 780 -18.85 -1.74 38.88
C GLY A 780 -18.37 -0.40 38.30
N LYS A 781 -17.45 -0.38 37.32
CA LYS A 781 -17.00 0.88 36.70
C LYS A 781 -17.92 1.39 35.59
N LYS A 782 -18.08 2.70 35.49
CA LYS A 782 -18.78 3.38 34.38
C LYS A 782 -17.96 3.26 33.10
N VAL A 783 -18.58 3.03 31.95
CA VAL A 783 -17.90 2.86 30.66
C VAL A 783 -18.04 4.12 29.81
N VAL A 784 -16.93 4.75 29.47
CA VAL A 784 -16.88 5.90 28.55
C VAL A 784 -16.43 5.41 27.18
N LEU A 785 -17.27 5.60 26.15
CA LEU A 785 -16.90 5.31 24.77
C LEU A 785 -16.52 6.61 24.05
N TYR A 786 -15.25 6.74 23.67
CA TYR A 786 -14.78 7.82 22.81
C TYR A 786 -14.72 7.36 21.34
N ALA A 787 -15.58 7.94 20.50
CA ALA A 787 -15.76 7.56 19.09
C ALA A 787 -15.67 8.77 18.14
N PRO A 788 -14.47 9.37 17.94
CA PRO A 788 -14.30 10.55 17.10
C PRO A 788 -14.36 10.21 15.61
N THR A 789 -14.84 11.14 14.78
CA THR A 789 -14.86 10.88 13.33
C THR A 789 -13.49 11.05 12.66
N TRP A 790 -13.33 10.48 11.46
CA TRP A 790 -12.18 10.66 10.60
C TRP A 790 -12.12 12.07 9.95
N ARG A 791 -10.88 12.58 9.79
CA ARG A 791 -10.58 13.90 9.19
C ARG A 791 -9.85 13.71 7.86
N ASP A 792 -10.59 13.79 6.74
CA ASP A 792 -10.03 13.64 5.39
C ASP A 792 -8.95 14.66 5.05
N TYR A 793 -9.04 15.85 5.63
CA TYR A 793 -8.09 16.95 5.40
C TYR A 793 -6.80 16.86 6.21
N ASP A 794 -6.74 15.95 7.18
CA ASP A 794 -5.59 15.83 8.08
C ASP A 794 -5.10 14.38 8.17
N ARG A 795 -4.84 13.79 7.01
CA ARG A 795 -4.36 12.39 6.89
C ARG A 795 -2.98 12.16 7.51
N LYS A 796 -2.24 13.24 7.85
CA LYS A 796 -0.87 13.18 8.38
C LYS A 796 -0.80 13.40 9.90
N ASN A 797 -1.70 14.19 10.52
CA ASN A 797 -1.73 14.44 11.98
C ASN A 797 -2.96 13.85 12.68
N SER A 798 -3.37 12.65 12.26
CA SER A 798 -4.59 11.99 12.75
C SER A 798 -4.42 11.26 14.09
N THR A 799 -3.93 11.97 15.11
CA THR A 799 -3.84 11.47 16.48
C THR A 799 -5.18 11.58 17.21
N ILE A 800 -5.40 10.70 18.20
CA ILE A 800 -6.42 10.92 19.25
C ILE A 800 -6.14 12.29 19.88
N LYS A 801 -7.16 13.16 19.90
CA LYS A 801 -7.05 14.51 20.47
C LYS A 801 -7.40 14.59 21.95
N LEU A 802 -8.24 13.67 22.42
CA LEU A 802 -8.55 13.57 23.83
C LEU A 802 -7.26 13.18 24.57
N ASP A 803 -6.94 13.91 25.63
CA ASP A 803 -5.81 13.57 26.48
C ASP A 803 -6.18 12.34 27.31
N LEU A 804 -5.81 11.17 26.80
CA LEU A 804 -6.13 9.90 27.45
C LEU A 804 -5.39 9.74 28.78
N SER A 805 -4.19 10.30 28.91
CA SER A 805 -3.41 10.24 30.14
C SER A 805 -4.09 11.04 31.25
N LEU A 806 -4.55 12.25 30.94
CA LEU A 806 -5.38 13.03 31.85
C LEU A 806 -6.68 12.30 32.20
N ALA A 807 -7.40 11.78 31.21
CA ALA A 807 -8.65 11.04 31.46
C ALA A 807 -8.42 9.82 32.37
N ARG A 808 -7.33 9.08 32.17
CA ARG A 808 -6.97 7.94 33.02
C ARG A 808 -6.63 8.36 34.44
N ALA A 809 -5.87 9.44 34.62
CA ALA A 809 -5.49 9.94 35.94
C ALA A 809 -6.72 10.40 36.74
N GLU A 810 -7.65 11.10 36.09
CA GLU A 810 -8.78 11.76 36.75
C GLU A 810 -10.04 10.88 36.89
N LEU A 811 -10.21 9.88 36.00
CA LEU A 811 -11.43 9.06 35.93
C LEU A 811 -11.18 7.57 36.16
N GLY A 812 -9.93 7.09 36.10
CA GLY A 812 -9.60 5.66 36.04
C GLY A 812 -9.96 4.84 37.29
N ALA A 813 -10.24 5.49 38.42
CA ALA A 813 -10.76 4.84 39.62
C ALA A 813 -12.16 4.28 39.37
N ASP A 814 -13.05 5.08 38.77
CA ASP A 814 -14.47 4.77 38.62
C ASP A 814 -14.89 4.45 37.17
N HIS A 815 -14.02 4.72 36.19
CA HIS A 815 -14.34 4.60 34.77
C HIS A 815 -13.40 3.66 34.00
N GLU A 816 -13.97 2.98 33.00
CA GLU A 816 -13.26 2.31 31.92
C GLU A 816 -13.39 3.14 30.63
N LEU A 817 -12.27 3.45 29.97
CA LEU A 817 -12.27 4.24 28.74
C LEU A 817 -12.07 3.33 27.53
N LEU A 818 -13.05 3.34 26.61
CA LEU A 818 -12.98 2.66 25.32
C LEU A 818 -12.72 3.68 24.22
N VAL A 819 -11.80 3.39 23.31
CA VAL A 819 -11.52 4.26 22.16
C VAL A 819 -11.80 3.54 20.85
N ARG A 820 -12.74 4.08 20.07
CA ARG A 820 -13.11 3.64 18.73
C ARG A 820 -12.57 4.63 17.69
N ALA A 821 -11.30 4.47 17.31
CA ALA A 821 -10.69 5.30 16.28
C ALA A 821 -11.13 4.86 14.86
N HIS A 822 -10.68 5.58 13.83
CA HIS A 822 -10.90 5.16 12.44
C HIS A 822 -9.73 4.31 11.93
N PRO A 823 -9.95 3.15 11.27
CA PRO A 823 -8.88 2.23 10.85
C PRO A 823 -7.81 2.84 9.93
N MET A 824 -8.17 3.88 9.16
CA MET A 824 -7.22 4.59 8.28
C MET A 824 -6.39 5.67 8.99
N GLN A 825 -6.61 5.93 10.28
CA GLN A 825 -5.73 6.81 11.05
C GLN A 825 -4.34 6.17 11.14
N ALA A 826 -3.34 6.86 10.61
CA ALA A 826 -1.95 6.43 10.71
C ALA A 826 -1.50 6.65 12.17
N MET A 827 -1.70 5.63 13.01
CA MET A 827 -1.57 5.69 14.48
C MET A 827 -2.63 6.59 15.12
N PRO A 828 -3.53 5.97 15.86
CA PRO A 828 -3.28 5.91 17.30
C PRO A 828 -3.00 4.47 17.70
N LEU A 829 -2.05 4.30 18.61
CA LEU A 829 -2.13 3.20 19.54
C LEU A 829 -2.67 3.79 20.82
N VAL A 830 -3.84 3.33 21.24
CA VAL A 830 -4.37 3.56 22.56
C VAL A 830 -3.51 2.72 23.52
N PRO A 831 -2.73 3.31 24.43
CA PRO A 831 -1.95 2.51 25.36
C PRO A 831 -2.92 1.71 26.24
N GLY A 832 -2.78 0.37 26.26
CA GLY A 832 -3.72 -0.50 26.97
C GLY A 832 -3.80 -0.23 28.48
N GLU A 833 -2.76 0.39 29.05
CA GLU A 833 -2.73 0.84 30.46
C GLU A 833 -3.62 2.07 30.72
N VAL A 834 -3.97 2.80 29.66
CA VAL A 834 -4.69 4.08 29.70
C VAL A 834 -6.14 3.91 29.24
N ALA A 835 -6.38 3.11 28.20
CA ALA A 835 -7.72 2.84 27.67
C ALA A 835 -7.73 1.57 26.79
N HIS A 836 -8.93 1.02 26.55
CA HIS A 836 -9.14 -0.12 25.67
C HIS A 836 -9.25 0.32 24.21
N ASP A 837 -8.42 -0.24 23.33
CA ASP A 837 -8.54 -0.02 21.87
C ASP A 837 -9.63 -0.93 21.29
N VAL A 838 -10.81 -0.33 21.03
CA VAL A 838 -11.93 -1.04 20.42
C VAL A 838 -12.11 -0.65 18.95
N THR A 839 -11.09 -0.06 18.30
CA THR A 839 -11.12 0.39 16.89
C THR A 839 -11.52 -0.70 15.90
N THR A 840 -11.17 -1.97 16.20
CA THR A 840 -11.42 -3.10 15.31
C THR A 840 -12.53 -4.03 15.80
N TYR A 841 -13.23 -3.68 16.88
CA TYR A 841 -14.40 -4.43 17.37
C TYR A 841 -15.47 -4.55 16.25
N PRO A 842 -16.08 -5.71 16.01
CA PRO A 842 -16.93 -5.92 14.84
C PRO A 842 -18.17 -5.02 14.81
N ASP A 843 -18.93 -4.97 15.90
CA ASP A 843 -20.25 -4.33 15.94
C ASP A 843 -20.25 -3.05 16.79
N MET A 844 -20.82 -1.97 16.26
CA MET A 844 -20.94 -0.70 16.99
C MET A 844 -22.03 -0.78 18.05
N SER A 845 -23.13 -1.50 17.79
CA SER A 845 -24.25 -1.59 18.71
C SER A 845 -23.84 -2.23 20.05
N ASP A 846 -22.98 -3.24 20.03
CA ASP A 846 -22.39 -3.84 21.23
C ASP A 846 -21.62 -2.80 22.08
N LEU A 847 -20.85 -1.91 21.43
CA LEU A 847 -20.11 -0.86 22.14
C LEU A 847 -21.04 0.22 22.71
N LEU A 848 -22.09 0.59 21.98
CA LEU A 848 -23.11 1.52 22.45
C LEU A 848 -23.92 0.93 23.63
N LEU A 849 -24.18 -0.39 23.59
CA LEU A 849 -24.91 -1.11 24.63
C LEU A 849 -24.22 -1.03 25.99
N VAL A 850 -22.89 -1.19 26.01
CA VAL A 850 -22.09 -1.18 27.26
C VAL A 850 -21.66 0.20 27.71
N ALA A 851 -21.72 1.22 26.84
CA ALA A 851 -21.29 2.57 27.17
C ALA A 851 -22.32 3.27 28.06
N ASP A 852 -21.86 3.83 29.18
CA ASP A 852 -22.64 4.70 30.06
C ASP A 852 -22.63 6.15 29.57
N VAL A 853 -21.56 6.54 28.86
CA VAL A 853 -21.42 7.87 28.25
C VAL A 853 -20.78 7.74 26.88
N LEU A 854 -21.33 8.40 25.87
CA LEU A 854 -20.71 8.54 24.56
C LEU A 854 -19.99 9.88 24.47
N VAL A 855 -18.68 9.86 24.22
CA VAL A 855 -17.91 11.03 23.82
C VAL A 855 -17.70 10.97 22.31
N THR A 856 -18.24 11.94 21.58
CA THR A 856 -18.18 11.96 20.10
C THR A 856 -18.00 13.37 19.56
N ASP A 857 -18.00 13.54 18.24
CA ASP A 857 -17.92 14.85 17.58
C ASP A 857 -19.08 15.06 16.60
N TYR A 858 -18.88 14.75 15.33
CA TYR A 858 -19.87 14.89 14.26
C TYR A 858 -20.26 13.50 13.72
N SER A 859 -20.22 12.47 14.56
CA SER A 859 -20.48 11.08 14.17
C SER A 859 -21.98 10.81 14.07
N SER A 860 -22.40 9.95 13.15
CA SER A 860 -23.77 9.44 13.11
C SER A 860 -24.14 8.60 14.34
N SER A 861 -23.16 8.11 15.09
CA SER A 861 -23.39 7.31 16.30
C SER A 861 -24.18 8.05 17.39
N MET A 862 -24.23 9.39 17.36
CA MET A 862 -25.07 10.16 18.28
C MET A 862 -26.56 9.88 18.08
N PHE A 863 -26.99 9.60 16.84
CA PHE A 863 -28.37 9.29 16.52
C PHE A 863 -28.76 7.89 16.99
N ASP A 864 -27.82 6.94 17.02
CA ASP A 864 -28.06 5.60 17.55
C ASP A 864 -28.07 5.63 19.08
N PHE A 865 -27.07 6.29 19.70
CA PHE A 865 -26.89 6.27 21.15
C PHE A 865 -28.00 6.98 21.91
N VAL A 866 -28.70 7.95 21.30
CA VAL A 866 -29.83 8.63 21.95
C VAL A 866 -30.96 7.66 22.32
N ALA A 867 -31.08 6.51 21.64
CA ALA A 867 -32.04 5.47 21.98
C ALA A 867 -31.82 4.87 23.38
N THR A 868 -30.58 4.95 23.90
CA THR A 868 -30.22 4.38 25.21
C THR A 868 -30.73 5.18 26.42
N GLY A 869 -31.07 6.46 26.23
CA GLY A 869 -31.38 7.38 27.34
C GLY A 869 -30.15 7.86 28.13
N ARG A 870 -28.93 7.56 27.66
CA ARG A 870 -27.66 7.89 28.35
C ARG A 870 -26.98 9.14 27.77
N PRO A 871 -26.22 9.90 28.58
CA PRO A 871 -25.67 11.20 28.19
C PRO A 871 -24.61 11.14 27.08
N ILE A 872 -24.57 12.20 26.26
CA ILE A 872 -23.61 12.38 25.17
C ILE A 872 -22.77 13.64 25.45
N VAL A 873 -21.45 13.54 25.31
CA VAL A 873 -20.52 14.68 25.38
C VAL A 873 -19.89 14.90 24.02
N PHE A 874 -19.93 16.13 23.51
CA PHE A 874 -19.40 16.46 22.19
C PHE A 874 -18.03 17.12 22.30
N PHE A 875 -16.97 16.43 21.86
CA PHE A 875 -15.61 16.96 21.80
C PHE A 875 -15.31 17.54 20.41
N THR A 876 -15.75 18.77 20.18
CA THR A 876 -15.80 19.45 18.88
C THR A 876 -14.70 20.51 18.73
N TYR A 877 -13.46 20.12 18.96
CA TYR A 877 -12.27 21.00 18.92
C TYR A 877 -12.01 21.66 17.55
N ASP A 878 -12.67 21.21 16.49
CA ASP A 878 -12.48 21.67 15.10
C ASP A 878 -13.78 21.95 14.33
N LEU A 879 -14.89 22.28 15.02
CA LEU A 879 -16.24 22.36 14.42
C LEU A 879 -16.32 23.27 13.19
N GLU A 880 -15.83 24.50 13.29
CA GLU A 880 -15.85 25.47 12.19
C GLU A 880 -15.09 24.94 10.96
N LYS A 881 -13.90 24.38 11.19
CA LYS A 881 -13.06 23.80 10.14
C LYS A 881 -13.70 22.56 9.53
N TYR A 882 -14.36 21.73 10.33
CA TYR A 882 -15.02 20.51 9.88
C TYR A 882 -16.25 20.83 9.02
N SER A 883 -17.13 21.69 9.54
CA SER A 883 -18.37 22.11 8.88
C SER A 883 -18.10 22.75 7.52
N SER A 884 -17.15 23.70 7.46
CA SER A 884 -16.79 24.38 6.21
C SER A 884 -16.22 23.47 5.11
N ARG A 885 -15.58 22.35 5.47
CA ARG A 885 -14.98 21.43 4.50
C ARG A 885 -15.88 20.28 4.09
N ARG A 886 -16.58 19.67 5.05
CA ARG A 886 -17.35 18.44 4.83
C ARG A 886 -18.84 18.69 4.63
N GLY A 887 -19.39 19.74 5.26
CA GLY A 887 -20.82 20.02 5.33
C GLY A 887 -21.55 19.08 6.30
N LEU A 888 -22.43 19.66 7.13
CA LEU A 888 -23.35 18.94 8.03
C LEU A 888 -24.80 19.16 7.58
N TYR A 889 -25.68 18.20 7.87
CA TYR A 889 -27.13 18.37 7.67
C TYR A 889 -27.80 19.03 8.87
N LEU A 890 -27.29 18.78 10.08
CA LEU A 890 -27.78 19.38 11.31
C LEU A 890 -26.90 20.55 11.76
N ASP A 891 -27.53 21.51 12.45
CA ASP A 891 -26.81 22.51 13.22
C ASP A 891 -26.56 21.98 14.64
N LEU A 892 -25.37 21.42 14.84
CA LEU A 892 -25.00 20.79 16.11
C LEU A 892 -24.98 21.79 17.28
N ALA A 893 -24.66 23.07 17.04
CA ALA A 893 -24.60 24.07 18.10
C ALA A 893 -25.98 24.30 18.75
N SER A 894 -27.02 24.43 17.94
CA SER A 894 -28.39 24.66 18.43
C SER A 894 -29.12 23.38 18.84
N GLN A 895 -28.74 22.20 18.34
CA GLN A 895 -29.54 20.98 18.51
C GLN A 895 -28.90 19.87 19.35
N ALA A 896 -27.63 19.95 19.73
CA ALA A 896 -26.97 18.85 20.42
C ALA A 896 -27.65 18.44 21.75
N PRO A 897 -27.79 17.12 22.00
CA PRO A 897 -28.37 16.57 23.23
C PRO A 897 -27.38 16.58 24.42
N GLY A 898 -26.34 17.42 24.38
CA GLY A 898 -25.28 17.47 25.38
C GLY A 898 -24.29 18.61 25.12
N PRO A 899 -23.28 18.80 25.99
CA PRO A 899 -22.37 19.94 25.91
C PRO A 899 -21.38 19.81 24.74
N LEU A 900 -21.08 20.94 24.10
CA LEU A 900 -20.04 21.07 23.07
C LEU A 900 -18.78 21.65 23.71
N LEU A 901 -17.71 20.85 23.74
CA LEU A 901 -16.46 21.14 24.43
C LEU A 901 -15.30 21.12 23.45
N SER A 902 -14.29 21.96 23.69
CA SER A 902 -13.17 22.14 22.75
C SER A 902 -11.82 21.72 23.34
N LYS A 903 -11.76 21.47 24.66
CA LYS A 903 -10.53 21.06 25.37
C LYS A 903 -10.72 19.75 26.13
N SER A 904 -9.66 18.95 26.20
CA SER A 904 -9.67 17.67 26.92
C SER A 904 -10.05 17.82 28.40
N GLY A 905 -9.55 18.85 29.09
CA GLY A 905 -9.89 19.08 30.50
C GLY A 905 -11.38 19.36 30.74
N GLU A 906 -12.03 20.07 29.82
CA GLU A 906 -13.48 20.32 29.88
C GLU A 906 -14.26 19.00 29.75
N VAL A 907 -13.82 18.12 28.83
CA VAL A 907 -14.43 16.79 28.65
C VAL A 907 -14.28 15.94 29.90
N VAL A 908 -13.09 15.90 30.50
CA VAL A 908 -12.83 15.12 31.72
C VAL A 908 -13.68 15.61 32.89
N GLU A 909 -13.83 16.93 33.05
CA GLU A 909 -14.67 17.51 34.10
C GLU A 909 -16.17 17.21 33.89
N ALA A 910 -16.64 17.29 32.64
CA ALA A 910 -18.00 16.92 32.29
C ALA A 910 -18.28 15.42 32.56
N LEU A 911 -17.30 14.54 32.34
CA LEU A 911 -17.42 13.10 32.64
C LEU A 911 -17.46 12.83 34.15
N ARG A 912 -16.69 13.57 34.95
CA ARG A 912 -16.72 13.46 36.42
C ARG A 912 -18.08 13.83 37.00
N SER A 913 -18.72 14.85 36.45
CA SER A 913 -20.01 15.40 36.90
C SER A 913 -21.17 15.02 35.98
N ILE A 914 -21.07 13.85 35.32
CA ILE A 914 -21.94 13.51 34.19
C ILE A 914 -23.43 13.49 34.52
N ASP A 915 -23.81 13.14 35.75
CA ASP A 915 -25.22 13.10 36.15
C ASP A 915 -25.83 14.51 36.21
N THR A 916 -25.05 15.51 36.65
CA THR A 916 -25.43 16.94 36.61
C THR A 916 -25.51 17.44 35.17
N VAL A 917 -24.54 17.06 34.33
CA VAL A 917 -24.54 17.40 32.90
C VAL A 917 -25.78 16.82 32.22
N ALA A 918 -26.12 15.55 32.49
CA ALA A 918 -27.30 14.88 31.95
C ALA A 918 -28.59 15.61 32.34
N ALA A 919 -28.74 15.97 33.62
CA ALA A 919 -29.90 16.71 34.12
C ALA A 919 -30.04 18.08 33.44
N ALA A 920 -28.94 18.81 33.24
CA ALA A 920 -28.94 20.11 32.57
C ALA A 920 -29.32 20.05 31.08
N HIS A 921 -29.22 18.88 30.44
CA HIS A 921 -29.48 18.68 29.02
C HIS A 921 -30.70 17.80 28.72
N ALA A 922 -31.48 17.40 29.74
CA ALA A 922 -32.57 16.43 29.61
C ALA A 922 -33.62 16.83 28.54
N ASP A 923 -34.10 18.08 28.54
CA ASP A 923 -35.10 18.54 27.57
C ASP A 923 -34.58 18.50 26.13
N ARG A 924 -33.30 18.88 25.92
CA ARG A 924 -32.65 18.81 24.60
C ARG A 924 -32.44 17.36 24.17
N TYR A 925 -32.14 16.48 25.12
CA TYR A 925 -31.98 15.06 24.87
C TYR A 925 -33.29 14.43 24.38
N GLU A 926 -34.40 14.65 25.10
CA GLU A 926 -35.72 14.12 24.72
C GLU A 926 -36.20 14.70 23.37
N ALA A 927 -35.98 15.99 23.12
CA ALA A 927 -36.29 16.60 21.82
C ALA A 927 -35.47 15.98 20.68
N PHE A 928 -34.18 15.71 20.92
CA PHE A 928 -33.30 15.05 19.95
C PHE A 928 -33.77 13.61 19.70
N LYS A 929 -34.08 12.85 20.75
CA LYS A 929 -34.58 11.47 20.65
C LYS A 929 -35.88 11.40 19.85
N ALA A 930 -36.85 12.25 20.17
CA ALA A 930 -38.14 12.32 19.49
C ALA A 930 -38.00 12.66 17.99
N THR A 931 -37.01 13.48 17.64
CA THR A 931 -36.76 13.87 16.24
C THR A 931 -36.02 12.79 15.46
N TYR A 932 -34.95 12.22 16.03
CA TYR A 932 -33.98 11.43 15.28
C TYR A 932 -34.10 9.92 15.47
N ALA A 933 -34.69 9.45 16.57
CA ALA A 933 -34.86 8.03 16.87
C ALA A 933 -36.28 7.66 17.38
N PRO A 934 -37.39 8.20 16.81
CA PRO A 934 -38.74 7.93 17.30
C PRO A 934 -39.21 6.48 17.12
N ARG A 935 -38.53 5.69 16.29
CA ARG A 935 -38.88 4.29 15.97
C ARG A 935 -37.85 3.26 16.43
N ASP A 936 -36.82 3.69 17.16
CA ASP A 936 -35.87 2.77 17.79
C ASP A 936 -36.41 2.33 19.15
N ASP A 937 -37.51 1.57 19.11
CA ASP A 937 -38.31 1.11 20.25
C ASP A 937 -38.16 -0.40 20.52
N GLY A 938 -37.10 -1.01 19.98
CA GLY A 938 -36.86 -2.46 20.08
C GLY A 938 -37.65 -3.32 19.10
N LYS A 939 -38.36 -2.70 18.14
CA LYS A 939 -39.20 -3.41 17.16
C LYS A 939 -38.84 -3.11 15.70
N ALA A 940 -37.72 -2.44 15.45
CA ALA A 940 -37.33 -2.06 14.09
C ALA A 940 -37.07 -3.28 13.20
N THR A 941 -36.39 -4.29 13.73
CA THR A 941 -36.09 -5.54 13.02
C THR A 941 -37.37 -6.29 12.67
N ALA A 942 -38.31 -6.40 13.62
CA ALA A 942 -39.58 -7.07 13.40
C ALA A 942 -40.38 -6.41 12.25
N ARG A 943 -40.46 -5.07 12.23
CA ARG A 943 -41.10 -4.32 11.14
C ARG A 943 -40.48 -4.63 9.77
N VAL A 944 -39.16 -4.69 9.70
CA VAL A 944 -38.47 -5.01 8.44
C VAL A 944 -38.76 -6.44 8.01
N VAL A 945 -38.75 -7.40 8.94
CA VAL A 945 -39.01 -8.80 8.64
C VAL A 945 -40.46 -9.02 8.18
N ASP A 946 -41.42 -8.37 8.85
CA ASP A 946 -42.84 -8.39 8.50
C ASP A 946 -43.09 -7.79 7.11
N HIS A 947 -42.41 -6.68 6.78
CA HIS A 947 -42.62 -5.96 5.52
C HIS A 947 -42.02 -6.66 4.30
N VAL A 948 -40.84 -7.29 4.47
CA VAL A 948 -40.07 -7.81 3.33
C VAL A 948 -40.26 -9.31 3.10
N PHE A 949 -40.42 -10.10 4.17
CA PHE A 949 -40.29 -11.56 4.09
C PHE A 949 -41.56 -12.33 4.44
N SER A 950 -42.60 -11.64 4.91
CA SER A 950 -43.94 -12.20 5.15
C SER A 950 -44.84 -11.93 3.96
#